data_AF-A0A9E3RBL3-F1
#
_entry.id   AF-A0A9E3RBL3-F1
#
_cell.length_a   1.000
_cell.length_b   1.000
_cell.length_c   1.000
_cell.angle_alpha   90.00
_cell.angle_beta   90.00
_cell.angle_gamma   90.00
#
_symmetry.space_group_name_H-M   'P 1'
#
loop_
_entity.id
_entity.type
_entity.pdbx_description
1 polymer ?
#
loop_
_entity_poly.entity_id
_entity_poly.type
_entity_poly.pdbx_seq_one_letter_code
_entity_poly.pdbx_strand_id
1 'polypeptide(L)'
;MGSSAKPARDEWLHATLEGLLSPEQLEQLRAQPVESLWDEVVKRGWVSDEALAEQVGKRFRMRVADLANVSQQAKELVPEALARKYRILPLSISDTALDVATSDPLDLDCERTLAFALGRTVRMQIAGPRRIADRIDEVYRPENVFEKILENVQGTYDVENITETQDTEDLNLSAAQGNARPVIALVDSILARGIQARASDIHLEPEESGVAVRYRIDGVLRQEMVLPKPAGIPLVSRIKIMAQLDIADRLRPQDGRARVAVSGNRVDLRVSTLPASQGEKVVIRILDQRSTILALDSLGLLPDELNGINELLQAREGVVLVTGPTGSGKTTTLYSMLRQMQGRGVNIVTVEDPVEYRLQGIVQVQVNEKAGLTFASALRSILRQDPDVILVGEIRDKETASIAIQASLTGHLVLSTLHTNDAASAVTRLVDIGVESYKIAAALKGVVAQRLLRRICPHCRELMVGQVPDRLKKWFPEGGSLYRAVGCAECSNTGYRGRLAVEEVLRSNEEVERRIAANESVDRLNDAARETGMRSLWESGVQHVRQGETTIEELLRVLEAPSETPRTSSAAMPRVPTGEVPTVRPSRASAPAVEEEPGSGPITAPSSRRGTRHSVPPTFSADSFELVEDPSKAPKKAAARRVLLVEDEESLRRVMKDLLEREGFQVHEAADGVVALDEIDRLAPDLVVLDLNLPRLDGYGVLSHLRARPATQKLPVIVLTAKGDEDSEVRVFEYGASDYLTKPFRARALSARIHSLLDRKAKLAP
;
A
#
# COMPACT_ATOMS: atom_id res chain seq x y z
N MET A 1 -29.07 -45.02 24.67
CA MET A 1 -28.93 -45.70 23.36
C MET A 1 -29.75 -44.92 22.34
N GLY A 2 -29.14 -44.59 21.20
CA GLY A 2 -29.72 -43.75 20.15
C GLY A 2 -28.68 -42.83 19.52
N SER A 3 -27.64 -43.42 18.90
CA SER A 3 -26.73 -42.66 18.03
C SER A 3 -27.46 -42.44 16.70
N SER A 4 -27.83 -41.19 16.38
CA SER A 4 -28.33 -40.85 15.05
C SER A 4 -27.15 -40.80 14.07
N ALA A 5 -26.68 -41.98 13.65
CA ALA A 5 -25.74 -42.05 12.55
C ALA A 5 -26.44 -41.54 11.28
N LYS A 6 -25.84 -40.58 10.57
CA LYS A 6 -26.34 -40.16 9.26
C LYS A 6 -26.25 -41.35 8.30
N PRO A 7 -27.28 -41.60 7.46
CA PRO A 7 -27.20 -42.64 6.44
C PRO A 7 -26.05 -42.35 5.46
N ALA A 8 -25.49 -43.41 4.88
CA ALA A 8 -24.48 -43.29 3.83
C ALA A 8 -25.05 -42.51 2.65
N ARG A 9 -24.21 -41.71 1.98
CA ARG A 9 -24.66 -40.84 0.88
C ARG A 9 -25.27 -41.60 -0.31
N ASP A 10 -24.85 -42.85 -0.48
CA ASP A 10 -25.22 -43.79 -1.53
C ASP A 10 -26.04 -44.95 -0.97
N GLU A 11 -26.88 -44.72 0.05
CA GLU A 11 -27.73 -45.75 0.69
C GLU A 11 -28.57 -46.55 -0.32
N TRP A 12 -28.97 -45.93 -1.43
CA TRP A 12 -29.66 -46.56 -2.56
C TRP A 12 -28.89 -47.75 -3.16
N LEU A 13 -27.58 -47.83 -2.95
CA LEU A 13 -26.70 -48.88 -3.45
C LEU A 13 -26.92 -50.23 -2.74
N HIS A 14 -27.50 -50.25 -1.53
CA HIS A 14 -27.77 -51.48 -0.79
C HIS A 14 -28.52 -52.53 -1.62
N ALA A 15 -29.56 -52.10 -2.34
CA ALA A 15 -30.37 -53.00 -3.15
C ALA A 15 -29.62 -53.53 -4.40
N THR A 16 -28.54 -52.87 -4.83
CA THR A 16 -27.64 -53.36 -5.88
C THR A 16 -26.61 -54.34 -5.29
N LEU A 17 -26.14 -54.07 -4.07
CA LEU A 17 -25.18 -54.92 -3.37
C LEU A 17 -25.76 -56.27 -2.93
N GLU A 18 -27.08 -56.36 -2.74
CA GLU A 18 -27.77 -57.64 -2.45
C GLU A 18 -27.56 -58.71 -3.54
N GLY A 19 -27.26 -58.32 -4.78
CA GLY A 19 -26.93 -59.23 -5.87
C GLY A 19 -25.43 -59.54 -6.04
N LEU A 20 -24.56 -58.89 -5.27
CA LEU A 20 -23.09 -58.96 -5.41
C LEU A 20 -22.37 -59.47 -4.16
N LEU A 21 -22.99 -59.33 -2.98
CA LEU A 21 -22.39 -59.66 -1.69
C LEU A 21 -23.13 -60.81 -1.01
N SER A 22 -22.41 -61.55 -0.18
CA SER A 22 -23.01 -62.56 0.70
C SER A 22 -23.86 -61.92 1.81
N PRO A 23 -24.85 -62.65 2.38
CA PRO A 23 -25.66 -62.16 3.50
C PRO A 23 -24.84 -61.67 4.69
N GLU A 24 -23.73 -62.35 4.99
CA GLU A 24 -22.80 -61.98 6.08
C GLU A 24 -22.09 -60.65 5.80
N GLN A 25 -21.66 -60.39 4.56
CA GLN A 25 -21.04 -59.13 4.15
C GLN A 25 -22.04 -57.96 4.19
N LEU A 26 -23.29 -58.19 3.82
CA LEU A 26 -24.35 -57.18 3.88
C LEU A 26 -24.70 -56.81 5.32
N GLU A 27 -24.72 -57.79 6.23
CA GLU A 27 -24.93 -57.55 7.65
C GLU A 27 -23.77 -56.74 8.26
N GLN A 28 -22.53 -57.04 7.86
CA GLN A 28 -21.35 -56.25 8.26
C GLN A 28 -21.40 -54.79 7.76
N LEU A 29 -21.90 -54.55 6.54
CA LEU A 29 -22.11 -53.18 6.02
C LEU A 29 -23.20 -52.44 6.78
N ARG A 30 -24.30 -53.11 7.14
CA ARG A 30 -25.42 -52.51 7.90
C ARG A 30 -25.05 -52.21 9.35
N ALA A 31 -24.10 -52.96 9.92
CA ALA A 31 -23.67 -52.80 11.31
C ALA A 31 -22.75 -51.59 11.55
N GLN A 32 -22.13 -51.02 10.50
CA GLN A 32 -21.20 -49.90 10.63
C GLN A 32 -21.65 -48.70 9.78
N PRO A 33 -21.81 -47.51 10.38
CA PRO A 33 -22.11 -46.31 9.62
C PRO A 33 -20.87 -45.90 8.81
N VAL A 34 -21.03 -45.79 7.49
CA VAL A 34 -19.99 -45.38 6.54
C VAL A 34 -20.46 -44.18 5.72
N GLU A 35 -19.51 -43.38 5.22
CA GLU A 35 -19.83 -42.21 4.39
C GLU A 35 -20.29 -42.61 2.98
N SER A 36 -19.69 -43.65 2.40
CA SER A 36 -20.03 -44.20 1.08
C SER A 36 -19.91 -45.72 1.09
N LEU A 37 -21.01 -46.40 0.76
CA LEU A 37 -21.06 -47.85 0.57
C LEU A 37 -20.17 -48.29 -0.58
N TRP A 38 -20.12 -47.52 -1.68
CA TRP A 38 -19.28 -47.83 -2.84
C TRP A 38 -17.79 -47.88 -2.48
N ASP A 39 -17.28 -46.83 -1.83
CA ASP A 39 -15.87 -46.78 -1.43
C ASP A 39 -15.51 -47.90 -0.44
N GLU A 40 -16.43 -48.25 0.46
CA GLU A 40 -16.18 -49.24 1.50
C GLU A 40 -16.10 -50.67 0.93
N VAL A 41 -17.02 -51.05 0.03
CA VAL A 41 -17.01 -52.40 -0.56
C VAL A 41 -15.81 -52.62 -1.47
N VAL A 42 -15.38 -51.58 -2.20
CA VAL A 42 -14.17 -51.60 -3.02
C VAL A 42 -12.92 -51.64 -2.14
N LYS A 43 -12.87 -50.83 -1.08
CA LYS A 43 -11.74 -50.79 -0.13
C LYS A 43 -11.52 -52.13 0.58
N ARG A 44 -12.61 -52.85 0.92
CA ARG A 44 -12.55 -54.19 1.52
C ARG A 44 -12.22 -55.29 0.51
N GLY A 45 -12.13 -54.96 -0.78
CA GLY A 45 -11.85 -55.91 -1.86
C GLY A 45 -12.99 -56.89 -2.12
N TRP A 46 -14.21 -56.55 -1.72
CA TRP A 46 -15.38 -57.44 -1.90
C TRP A 46 -15.91 -57.40 -3.33
N VAL A 47 -15.83 -56.24 -3.99
CA VAL A 47 -16.22 -56.03 -5.40
C VAL A 47 -15.26 -55.01 -6.02
N SER A 48 -14.94 -55.13 -7.31
CA SER A 48 -14.18 -54.11 -8.03
C SER A 48 -15.05 -52.92 -8.47
N ASP A 49 -14.43 -51.77 -8.72
CA ASP A 49 -15.11 -50.58 -9.24
C ASP A 49 -15.84 -50.88 -10.57
N GLU A 50 -15.24 -51.67 -11.45
CA GLU A 50 -15.82 -52.05 -12.75
C GLU A 50 -17.06 -52.92 -12.58
N ALA A 51 -16.98 -53.96 -11.74
CA ALA A 51 -18.09 -54.88 -11.51
C ALA A 51 -19.28 -54.18 -10.84
N LEU A 52 -19.01 -53.24 -9.93
CA LEU A 52 -20.03 -52.45 -9.27
C LEU A 52 -20.69 -51.43 -10.22
N ALA A 53 -19.89 -50.73 -11.03
CA ALA A 53 -20.39 -49.83 -12.07
C ALA A 53 -21.27 -50.53 -13.10
N GLU A 54 -20.89 -51.74 -13.53
CA GLU A 54 -21.71 -52.55 -14.44
C GLU A 54 -23.07 -52.93 -13.83
N GLN A 55 -23.12 -53.31 -12.56
CA GLN A 55 -24.38 -53.67 -11.91
C GLN A 55 -25.28 -52.47 -11.68
N VAL A 56 -24.72 -51.34 -11.28
CA VAL A 56 -25.46 -50.07 -11.17
C VAL A 56 -25.98 -49.65 -12.55
N GLY A 57 -25.14 -49.74 -13.58
CA GLY A 57 -25.53 -49.49 -14.97
C GLY A 57 -26.70 -50.36 -15.44
N LYS A 58 -26.67 -51.67 -15.14
CA LYS A 58 -27.77 -52.60 -15.45
C LYS A 58 -29.07 -52.23 -14.73
N ARG A 59 -29.00 -51.92 -13.44
CA ARG A 59 -30.16 -51.60 -12.61
C ARG A 59 -30.84 -50.31 -13.05
N PHE A 60 -30.06 -49.26 -13.29
CA PHE A 60 -30.56 -47.92 -13.66
C PHE A 60 -30.64 -47.69 -15.18
N ARG A 61 -30.30 -48.70 -15.99
CA ARG A 61 -30.25 -48.62 -17.47
C ARG A 61 -29.33 -47.50 -17.98
N MET A 62 -28.19 -47.33 -17.32
CA MET A 62 -27.17 -46.34 -17.66
C MET A 62 -25.94 -47.00 -18.29
N ARG A 63 -25.24 -46.25 -19.15
CA ARG A 63 -23.96 -46.69 -19.71
C ARG A 63 -22.84 -46.51 -18.69
N VAL A 64 -21.88 -47.42 -18.66
CA VAL A 64 -20.63 -47.25 -17.89
C VAL A 64 -19.75 -46.27 -18.66
N ALA A 65 -19.19 -45.28 -17.97
CA ALA A 65 -18.39 -44.21 -18.59
C ALA A 65 -16.97 -44.69 -18.93
N ASP A 66 -16.47 -44.29 -20.10
CA ASP A 66 -15.05 -44.33 -20.42
C ASP A 66 -14.38 -43.01 -20.00
N LEU A 67 -13.58 -43.05 -18.93
CA LEU A 67 -12.92 -41.87 -18.36
C LEU A 67 -11.61 -41.50 -19.07
N ALA A 68 -11.14 -42.31 -20.02
CA ALA A 68 -9.91 -42.03 -20.76
C ALA A 68 -10.11 -40.83 -21.71
N ASN A 69 -11.26 -40.78 -22.36
CA ASN A 69 -11.55 -39.84 -23.45
C ASN A 69 -12.40 -38.66 -22.97
N VAL A 70 -11.74 -37.63 -22.47
CA VAL A 70 -12.38 -36.34 -22.12
C VAL A 70 -12.11 -35.33 -23.23
N SER A 71 -13.17 -34.76 -23.82
CA SER A 71 -13.02 -33.74 -24.86
C SER A 71 -12.64 -32.39 -24.26
N GLN A 72 -11.72 -31.69 -24.93
CA GLN A 72 -11.25 -30.36 -24.50
C GLN A 72 -12.41 -29.34 -24.41
N GLN A 73 -13.38 -29.44 -25.33
CA GLN A 73 -14.57 -28.58 -25.35
C GLN A 73 -15.49 -28.84 -24.14
N ALA A 74 -15.62 -30.09 -23.68
CA ALA A 74 -16.44 -30.42 -22.53
C ALA A 74 -15.78 -29.94 -21.22
N LYS A 75 -14.44 -30.01 -21.13
CA LYS A 75 -13.65 -29.42 -20.03
C LYS A 75 -13.83 -27.91 -19.93
N GLU A 76 -13.76 -27.19 -21.05
CA GLU A 76 -13.89 -25.72 -21.06
C GLU A 76 -15.29 -25.26 -20.66
N LEU A 77 -16.32 -26.05 -21.01
CA LEU A 77 -17.71 -25.70 -20.71
C LEU A 77 -18.11 -25.97 -19.25
N VAL A 78 -17.53 -26.96 -18.59
CA VAL A 78 -17.82 -27.29 -17.18
C VAL A 78 -16.67 -26.79 -16.30
N PRO A 79 -16.84 -25.69 -15.53
CA PRO A 79 -15.84 -25.22 -14.58
C PRO A 79 -15.49 -26.27 -13.52
N GLU A 80 -14.24 -26.27 -13.07
CA GLU A 80 -13.73 -27.18 -12.02
C GLU A 80 -14.60 -27.14 -10.75
N ALA A 81 -15.06 -25.95 -10.36
CA ALA A 81 -15.91 -25.78 -9.19
C ALA A 81 -17.23 -26.57 -9.29
N LEU A 82 -17.85 -26.65 -10.47
CA LEU A 82 -19.07 -27.43 -10.69
C LEU A 82 -18.75 -28.94 -10.78
N ALA A 83 -17.67 -29.30 -11.46
CA ALA A 83 -17.20 -30.68 -11.54
C ALA A 83 -16.95 -31.27 -10.14
N ARG A 84 -16.29 -30.51 -9.25
CA ARG A 84 -16.03 -30.91 -7.86
C ARG A 84 -17.27 -30.87 -6.97
N LYS A 85 -18.13 -29.86 -7.12
CA LYS A 85 -19.37 -29.73 -6.32
C LYS A 85 -20.29 -30.92 -6.53
N TYR A 86 -20.54 -31.29 -7.79
CA TYR A 86 -21.43 -32.39 -8.16
C TYR A 86 -20.72 -33.73 -8.33
N ARG A 87 -19.39 -33.78 -8.16
CA ARG A 87 -18.56 -34.98 -8.33
C ARG A 87 -18.80 -35.67 -9.68
N ILE A 88 -18.80 -34.85 -10.74
CA ILE A 88 -18.96 -35.32 -12.12
C ILE A 88 -17.76 -34.97 -12.97
N LEU A 89 -17.48 -35.80 -13.96
CA LEU A 89 -16.46 -35.55 -14.98
C LEU A 89 -17.14 -35.30 -16.34
N PRO A 90 -16.92 -34.16 -17.01
CA PRO A 90 -17.40 -33.97 -18.38
C PRO A 90 -16.65 -34.92 -19.33
N LEU A 91 -17.37 -35.63 -20.21
CA LEU A 91 -16.79 -36.59 -21.15
C LEU A 91 -16.75 -36.02 -22.56
N SER A 92 -17.92 -35.71 -23.10
CA SER A 92 -18.09 -35.20 -24.46
C SER A 92 -19.26 -34.26 -24.57
N ILE A 93 -19.24 -33.42 -25.61
CA ILE A 93 -20.26 -32.42 -25.85
C ILE A 93 -20.67 -32.42 -27.32
N SER A 94 -21.96 -32.18 -27.56
CA SER A 94 -22.54 -31.84 -28.85
C SER A 94 -23.40 -30.57 -28.73
N ASP A 95 -23.98 -30.13 -29.85
CA ASP A 95 -24.91 -28.99 -29.85
C ASP A 95 -26.17 -29.23 -29.02
N THR A 96 -26.54 -30.50 -28.79
CA THR A 96 -27.79 -30.89 -28.12
C THR A 96 -27.59 -31.58 -26.77
N ALA A 97 -26.40 -32.13 -26.50
CA ALA A 97 -26.16 -32.94 -25.31
C ALA A 97 -24.77 -32.75 -24.70
N LEU A 98 -24.68 -32.88 -23.38
CA LEU A 98 -23.45 -33.04 -22.61
C LEU A 98 -23.45 -34.44 -21.99
N ASP A 99 -22.43 -35.25 -22.29
CA ASP A 99 -22.20 -36.52 -21.62
C ASP A 99 -21.31 -36.31 -20.39
N VAL A 100 -21.75 -36.78 -19.22
CA VAL A 100 -21.02 -36.66 -17.95
C VAL A 100 -20.90 -38.02 -17.26
N ALA A 101 -19.76 -38.28 -16.63
CA ALA A 101 -19.61 -39.40 -15.71
C ALA A 101 -20.02 -38.98 -14.29
N THR A 102 -20.82 -39.80 -13.63
CA THR A 102 -21.27 -39.62 -12.24
C THR A 102 -21.12 -40.93 -11.46
N SER A 103 -20.97 -40.84 -10.14
CA SER A 103 -21.08 -41.99 -9.24
C SER A 103 -22.48 -42.13 -8.63
N ASP A 104 -23.33 -41.11 -8.77
CA ASP A 104 -24.69 -41.08 -8.25
C ASP A 104 -25.71 -40.95 -9.39
N PRO A 105 -26.46 -42.03 -9.72
CA PRO A 105 -27.47 -42.01 -10.77
C PRO A 105 -28.77 -41.30 -10.35
N LEU A 106 -28.90 -40.90 -9.08
CA LEU A 106 -30.09 -40.25 -8.52
C LEU A 106 -29.91 -38.75 -8.28
N ASP A 107 -28.77 -38.17 -8.65
CA ASP A 107 -28.49 -36.74 -8.51
C ASP A 107 -29.21 -35.91 -9.60
N LEU A 108 -30.53 -35.81 -9.47
CA LEU A 108 -31.39 -35.04 -10.37
C LEU A 108 -31.12 -33.54 -10.30
N ASP A 109 -30.56 -33.05 -9.18
CA ASP A 109 -30.22 -31.64 -9.01
C ASP A 109 -28.98 -31.28 -9.84
N CYS A 110 -27.98 -32.17 -9.90
CA CYS A 110 -26.86 -32.06 -10.83
C CYS A 110 -27.35 -31.98 -12.28
N GLU A 111 -28.20 -32.93 -12.70
CA GLU A 111 -28.73 -32.99 -14.06
C GLU A 111 -29.43 -31.69 -14.46
N ARG A 112 -30.36 -31.22 -13.61
CA ARG A 112 -31.15 -30.00 -13.86
C ARG A 112 -30.27 -28.75 -13.87
N THR A 113 -29.34 -28.64 -12.93
CA THR A 113 -28.47 -27.46 -12.82
C THR A 113 -27.56 -27.35 -14.04
N LEU A 114 -26.95 -28.46 -14.47
CA LEU A 114 -26.08 -28.49 -15.64
C LEU A 114 -26.88 -28.29 -16.93
N ALA A 115 -28.07 -28.89 -17.06
CA ALA A 115 -28.92 -28.70 -18.23
C ALA A 115 -29.37 -27.24 -18.38
N PHE A 116 -29.77 -26.60 -17.28
CA PHE A 116 -30.16 -25.19 -17.25
C PHE A 116 -28.99 -24.27 -17.58
N ALA A 117 -27.84 -24.46 -16.94
CA ALA A 117 -26.67 -23.60 -17.14
C ALA A 117 -26.10 -23.68 -18.56
N LEU A 118 -26.21 -24.85 -19.21
CA LEU A 118 -25.53 -25.14 -20.47
C LEU A 118 -26.46 -25.18 -21.69
N GLY A 119 -27.77 -25.06 -21.49
CA GLY A 119 -28.78 -25.08 -22.55
C GLY A 119 -28.79 -26.40 -23.35
N ARG A 120 -28.38 -27.51 -22.73
CA ARG A 120 -28.18 -28.82 -23.36
C ARG A 120 -28.80 -29.93 -22.51
N THR A 121 -29.17 -31.03 -23.14
CA THR A 121 -29.57 -32.23 -22.42
C THR A 121 -28.36 -32.88 -21.74
N VAL A 122 -28.47 -33.28 -20.48
CA VAL A 122 -27.36 -33.93 -19.75
C VAL A 122 -27.58 -35.44 -19.79
N ARG A 123 -26.59 -36.18 -20.30
CA ARG A 123 -26.60 -37.64 -20.36
C ARG A 123 -25.59 -38.19 -19.35
N MET A 124 -26.11 -38.73 -18.26
CA MET A 124 -25.29 -39.31 -17.21
C MET A 124 -24.83 -40.74 -17.57
N GLN A 125 -23.57 -41.02 -17.26
CA GLN A 125 -22.93 -42.32 -17.39
C GLN A 125 -22.31 -42.69 -16.04
N ILE A 126 -22.36 -43.96 -15.65
CA ILE A 126 -21.92 -44.39 -14.32
C ILE A 126 -20.41 -44.69 -14.30
N ALA A 127 -19.70 -44.22 -13.27
CA ALA A 127 -18.32 -44.62 -12.99
C ALA A 127 -18.02 -44.58 -11.48
N GLY A 128 -16.93 -45.25 -11.10
CA GLY A 128 -16.47 -45.29 -9.71
C GLY A 128 -16.09 -43.89 -9.18
N PRO A 129 -16.46 -43.53 -7.94
CA PRO A 129 -16.27 -42.20 -7.38
C PRO A 129 -14.79 -41.79 -7.28
N ARG A 130 -13.90 -42.73 -6.93
CA ARG A 130 -12.45 -42.48 -6.89
C ARG A 130 -11.87 -42.19 -8.27
N ARG A 131 -12.26 -42.99 -9.26
CA ARG A 131 -11.82 -42.81 -10.65
C ARG A 131 -12.26 -41.47 -11.23
N ILE A 132 -13.47 -41.01 -10.87
CA ILE A 132 -13.95 -39.67 -11.22
C ILE A 132 -13.10 -38.60 -10.54
N ALA A 133 -12.85 -38.71 -9.23
CA ALA A 133 -12.06 -37.74 -8.47
C ALA A 133 -10.62 -37.61 -9.01
N ASP A 134 -9.93 -38.74 -9.20
CA ASP A 134 -8.57 -38.79 -9.73
C ASP A 134 -8.49 -38.13 -11.12
N ARG A 135 -9.50 -38.38 -11.97
CA ARG A 135 -9.53 -37.83 -13.32
C ARG A 135 -9.87 -36.33 -13.32
N ILE A 136 -10.70 -35.85 -12.39
CA ILE A 136 -10.92 -34.40 -12.20
C ILE A 136 -9.59 -33.71 -11.85
N ASP A 137 -8.81 -34.29 -10.94
CA ASP A 137 -7.51 -33.72 -10.54
C ASP A 137 -6.51 -33.66 -11.71
N GLU A 138 -6.51 -34.67 -12.58
CA GLU A 138 -5.66 -34.71 -13.77
C GLU A 138 -6.14 -33.73 -14.85
N VAL A 139 -7.44 -33.70 -15.14
CA VAL A 139 -8.03 -32.90 -16.22
C VAL A 139 -7.94 -31.41 -15.91
N TYR A 140 -8.08 -30.99 -14.65
CA TYR A 140 -8.03 -29.57 -14.26
C TYR A 140 -6.66 -29.10 -13.72
N ARG A 141 -5.56 -29.80 -14.03
CA ARG A 141 -4.20 -29.41 -13.55
C ARG A 141 -3.78 -27.97 -13.93
N PRO A 142 -3.08 -27.22 -13.05
CA PRO A 142 -2.64 -25.82 -13.28
C PRO A 142 -1.51 -25.61 -14.31
N GLU A 143 -0.99 -26.66 -14.94
CA GLU A 143 0.32 -26.68 -15.60
C GLU A 143 0.42 -25.77 -16.85
N ASN A 144 -0.69 -25.38 -17.47
CA ASN A 144 -0.70 -24.64 -18.75
C ASN A 144 -0.64 -23.10 -18.63
N VAL A 145 -0.54 -22.54 -17.42
CA VAL A 145 -0.60 -21.06 -17.25
C VAL A 145 0.73 -20.40 -17.61
N PHE A 146 1.86 -20.95 -17.15
CA PHE A 146 3.17 -20.32 -17.32
C PHE A 146 3.74 -20.45 -18.74
N GLU A 147 3.54 -21.59 -19.39
CA GLU A 147 3.99 -21.81 -20.78
C GLU A 147 3.28 -20.85 -21.75
N LYS A 148 1.96 -20.68 -21.60
CA LYS A 148 1.19 -19.70 -22.38
C LYS A 148 1.62 -18.25 -22.12
N ILE A 149 2.09 -17.92 -20.91
CA ILE A 149 2.63 -16.59 -20.62
C ILE A 149 3.99 -16.43 -21.28
N LEU A 150 4.87 -17.42 -21.18
CA LEU A 150 6.20 -17.43 -21.82
C LEU A 150 6.12 -17.33 -23.34
N GLU A 151 5.15 -17.98 -23.99
CA GLU A 151 4.91 -17.82 -25.43
C GLU A 151 4.58 -16.36 -25.83
N ASN A 152 3.92 -15.62 -24.94
CA ASN A 152 3.60 -14.20 -25.13
C ASN A 152 4.76 -13.26 -24.73
N VAL A 153 5.78 -13.77 -24.04
CA VAL A 153 6.97 -13.01 -23.65
C VAL A 153 8.07 -13.25 -24.69
N GLN A 154 8.25 -12.30 -25.61
CA GLN A 154 9.31 -12.37 -26.61
C GLN A 154 10.70 -12.24 -25.96
N GLY A 155 11.58 -13.21 -26.26
CA GLY A 155 13.02 -13.16 -25.93
C GLY A 155 13.46 -14.19 -24.89
N THR A 156 14.50 -14.95 -25.22
CA THR A 156 15.25 -15.75 -24.24
C THR A 156 16.24 -14.81 -23.57
N TYR A 157 16.01 -14.49 -22.30
CA TYR A 157 16.92 -13.65 -21.52
C TYR A 157 17.80 -14.52 -20.64
N ASP A 158 19.11 -14.33 -20.75
CA ASP A 158 20.09 -15.01 -19.92
C ASP A 158 20.31 -14.20 -18.63
N VAL A 159 19.75 -14.71 -17.53
CA VAL A 159 19.88 -14.13 -16.19
C VAL A 159 20.53 -15.16 -15.28
N GLU A 160 21.77 -14.89 -14.87
CA GLU A 160 22.52 -15.77 -13.98
C GLU A 160 22.45 -15.25 -12.55
N ASN A 161 22.01 -16.10 -11.61
CA ASN A 161 22.11 -15.80 -10.18
C ASN A 161 23.55 -16.00 -9.69
N ILE A 162 24.18 -14.95 -9.19
CA ILE A 162 25.54 -15.02 -8.66
C ILE A 162 25.46 -15.35 -7.17
N THR A 163 25.85 -16.56 -6.79
CA THR A 163 26.08 -16.93 -5.39
C THR A 163 27.54 -16.66 -5.03
N GLU A 164 27.79 -15.88 -3.98
CA GLU A 164 29.14 -15.67 -3.43
C GLU A 164 29.55 -16.87 -2.56
N THR A 165 29.73 -18.02 -3.19
CA THR A 165 30.47 -19.17 -2.63
C THR A 165 31.13 -19.90 -3.80
N GLN A 166 32.44 -19.69 -3.98
CA GLN A 166 33.28 -20.67 -4.66
C GLN A 166 33.46 -21.88 -3.73
N ASP A 167 33.48 -23.06 -4.35
CA ASP A 167 33.68 -24.40 -3.79
C ASP A 167 32.48 -25.02 -3.06
N THR A 168 31.60 -25.65 -3.83
CA THR A 168 31.59 -27.12 -4.00
C THR A 168 30.57 -27.52 -5.07
N GLU A 169 30.95 -28.47 -5.91
CA GLU A 169 30.08 -29.27 -6.77
C GLU A 169 28.99 -29.97 -5.95
N ASP A 170 27.93 -29.27 -5.57
CA ASP A 170 26.75 -29.86 -4.91
C ASP A 170 25.49 -29.05 -5.26
N LEU A 171 25.21 -28.95 -6.55
CA LEU A 171 23.85 -28.64 -7.05
C LEU A 171 23.42 -29.68 -8.08
N ASN A 172 23.69 -30.96 -7.82
CA ASN A 172 22.84 -32.04 -8.32
C ASN A 172 21.59 -32.14 -7.45
N LEU A 173 20.73 -31.11 -7.50
CA LEU A 173 19.36 -31.22 -7.02
C LEU A 173 18.59 -32.10 -8.01
N SER A 174 18.52 -33.37 -7.65
CA SER A 174 17.68 -34.44 -8.18
C SER A 174 16.44 -33.99 -8.94
N ALA A 175 16.27 -34.54 -10.14
CA ALA A 175 15.10 -34.85 -11.00
C ALA A 175 13.63 -34.51 -10.60
N ALA A 176 13.36 -33.64 -9.64
CA ALA A 176 12.04 -33.12 -9.25
C ALA A 176 11.76 -31.72 -9.84
N GLN A 177 12.65 -31.19 -10.68
CA GLN A 177 12.60 -29.82 -11.24
C GLN A 177 11.99 -29.72 -12.65
N GLY A 178 11.04 -30.58 -13.02
CA GLY A 178 10.25 -30.39 -14.24
C GLY A 178 9.42 -29.09 -14.21
N ASN A 179 8.82 -28.79 -13.04
CA ASN A 179 7.84 -27.70 -12.89
C ASN A 179 8.45 -26.32 -12.54
N ALA A 180 9.75 -26.25 -12.21
CA ALA A 180 10.38 -25.00 -11.79
C ALA A 180 10.90 -24.15 -12.97
N ARG A 181 11.24 -24.77 -14.11
CA ARG A 181 11.85 -24.07 -15.25
C ARG A 181 11.00 -22.93 -15.82
N PRO A 182 9.67 -23.08 -16.03
CA PRO A 182 8.86 -21.99 -16.56
C PRO A 182 8.77 -20.79 -15.60
N VAL A 183 8.68 -21.05 -14.29
CA VAL A 183 8.61 -19.99 -13.27
C VAL A 183 9.95 -19.24 -13.17
N ILE A 184 11.07 -19.97 -13.25
CA ILE A 184 12.41 -19.38 -13.28
C ILE A 184 12.53 -18.45 -14.49
N ALA A 185 12.23 -18.94 -15.70
CA ALA A 185 12.32 -18.17 -16.93
C ALA A 185 11.43 -16.92 -16.91
N LEU A 186 10.24 -16.99 -16.30
CA LEU A 186 9.35 -15.84 -16.16
C LEU A 186 9.94 -14.77 -15.23
N VAL A 187 10.48 -15.16 -14.07
CA VAL A 187 11.16 -14.22 -13.16
C VAL A 187 12.37 -13.59 -13.83
N ASP A 188 13.18 -14.40 -14.52
CA ASP A 188 14.37 -13.95 -15.23
C ASP A 188 14.01 -12.92 -16.31
N SER A 189 12.95 -13.19 -17.09
CA SER A 189 12.43 -12.23 -18.08
C SER A 189 11.94 -10.93 -17.43
N ILE A 190 11.22 -11.00 -16.31
CA ILE A 190 10.75 -9.79 -15.59
C ILE A 190 11.95 -8.95 -15.14
N LEU A 191 12.99 -9.57 -14.56
CA LEU A 191 14.20 -8.88 -14.13
C LEU A 191 14.96 -8.28 -15.33
N ALA A 192 15.18 -9.06 -16.38
CA ALA A 192 15.90 -8.61 -17.56
C ALA A 192 15.22 -7.43 -18.25
N ARG A 193 13.89 -7.49 -18.43
CA ARG A 193 13.11 -6.39 -19.00
C ARG A 193 13.16 -5.14 -18.12
N GLY A 194 13.04 -5.29 -16.79
CA GLY A 194 13.14 -4.16 -15.87
C GLY A 194 14.51 -3.48 -15.91
N ILE A 195 15.59 -4.26 -15.95
CA ILE A 195 16.96 -3.75 -16.04
C ILE A 195 17.22 -3.08 -17.40
N GLN A 196 16.83 -3.71 -18.51
CA GLN A 196 16.97 -3.13 -19.86
C GLN A 196 16.17 -1.83 -20.02
N ALA A 197 14.98 -1.75 -19.42
CA ALA A 197 14.14 -0.56 -19.38
C ALA A 197 14.64 0.52 -18.38
N ARG A 198 15.74 0.27 -17.66
CA ARG A 198 16.32 1.16 -16.64
C ARG A 198 15.34 1.50 -15.51
N ALA A 199 14.55 0.51 -15.09
CA ALA A 199 13.68 0.66 -13.93
C ALA A 199 14.51 0.82 -12.64
N SER A 200 14.06 1.69 -11.73
CA SER A 200 14.62 1.77 -10.37
C SER A 200 14.06 0.69 -9.46
N ASP A 201 12.79 0.34 -9.66
CA ASP A 201 12.06 -0.63 -8.85
C ASP A 201 11.14 -1.46 -9.75
N ILE A 202 11.08 -2.77 -9.51
CA ILE A 202 10.09 -3.70 -10.07
C ILE A 202 9.09 -4.03 -8.98
N HIS A 203 7.81 -3.85 -9.26
CA HIS A 203 6.70 -4.10 -8.36
C HIS A 203 5.91 -5.31 -8.87
N LEU A 204 5.71 -6.31 -8.02
CA LEU A 204 4.76 -7.40 -8.24
C LEU A 204 3.67 -7.26 -7.18
N GLU A 205 2.46 -6.93 -7.62
CA GLU A 205 1.36 -6.59 -6.73
C GLU A 205 0.18 -7.53 -6.94
N PRO A 206 -0.27 -8.25 -5.90
CA PRO A 206 -1.42 -9.12 -6.00
C PRO A 206 -2.70 -8.28 -6.05
N GLU A 207 -3.49 -8.47 -7.10
CA GLU A 207 -4.79 -7.85 -7.33
C GLU A 207 -5.88 -8.92 -7.42
N GLU A 208 -7.14 -8.50 -7.48
CA GLU A 208 -8.26 -9.46 -7.65
C GLU A 208 -8.20 -10.19 -9.00
N SER A 209 -7.81 -9.46 -10.05
CA SER A 209 -7.69 -9.93 -11.43
C SER A 209 -6.44 -10.78 -11.70
N GLY A 210 -5.44 -10.74 -10.80
CA GLY A 210 -4.17 -11.41 -11.03
C GLY A 210 -3.00 -10.80 -10.24
N VAL A 211 -1.83 -10.74 -10.85
CA VAL A 211 -0.63 -10.09 -10.31
C VAL A 211 -0.16 -9.04 -11.29
N ALA A 212 -0.28 -7.77 -10.92
CA ALA A 212 0.22 -6.65 -11.72
C ALA A 212 1.74 -6.55 -11.58
N VAL A 213 2.45 -6.57 -12.71
CA VAL A 213 3.89 -6.30 -12.75
C VAL A 213 4.07 -4.87 -13.25
N ARG A 214 4.64 -4.01 -12.41
CA ARG A 214 4.86 -2.60 -12.71
C ARG A 214 6.32 -2.22 -12.56
N TYR A 215 6.85 -1.45 -13.49
CA TYR A 215 8.20 -0.89 -13.38
C TYR A 215 8.14 0.59 -13.02
N ARG A 216 8.99 1.01 -12.09
CA ARG A 216 9.25 2.43 -11.85
C ARG A 216 10.37 2.89 -12.76
N ILE A 217 10.05 3.62 -13.81
CA ILE A 217 11.03 4.15 -14.77
C ILE A 217 11.02 5.67 -14.66
N ASP A 218 12.19 6.26 -14.40
CA ASP A 218 12.34 7.70 -14.18
C ASP A 218 11.34 8.29 -13.17
N GLY A 219 11.08 7.52 -12.09
CA GLY A 219 10.18 7.91 -10.99
C GLY A 219 8.70 7.58 -11.20
N VAL A 220 8.28 7.22 -12.42
CA VAL A 220 6.88 6.95 -12.76
C VAL A 220 6.62 5.45 -12.80
N LEU A 221 5.56 5.00 -12.12
CA LEU A 221 5.10 3.60 -12.18
C LEU A 221 4.36 3.33 -13.48
N ARG A 222 4.70 2.23 -14.14
CA ARG A 222 4.12 1.79 -15.40
C ARG A 222 3.77 0.31 -15.30
N GLN A 223 2.52 -0.04 -15.63
CA GLN A 223 2.11 -1.43 -15.69
C GLN A 223 2.59 -2.04 -17.01
N GLU A 224 3.41 -3.09 -16.90
CA GLU A 224 4.02 -3.77 -18.04
C GLU A 224 3.23 -5.00 -18.44
N MET A 225 2.70 -5.73 -17.46
CA MET A 225 1.90 -6.92 -17.69
C MET A 225 1.04 -7.23 -16.47
N VAL A 226 -0.04 -7.99 -16.69
CA VAL A 226 -0.84 -8.61 -15.64
C VAL A 226 -0.74 -10.11 -15.81
N LEU A 227 -0.29 -10.79 -14.76
CA LEU A 227 -0.15 -12.23 -14.73
C LEU A 227 -1.40 -12.85 -14.08
N PRO A 228 -1.85 -14.04 -14.49
CA PRO A 228 -2.97 -14.72 -13.86
C PRO A 228 -2.72 -15.01 -12.37
N LYS A 229 -3.77 -14.98 -11.54
CA LYS A 229 -3.68 -15.19 -10.08
C LYS A 229 -2.90 -16.47 -9.66
N PRO A 230 -3.03 -17.62 -10.34
CA PRO A 230 -2.24 -18.82 -10.02
C PRO A 230 -0.72 -18.61 -10.12
N ALA A 231 -0.26 -17.61 -10.88
CA ALA A 231 1.16 -17.32 -11.04
C ALA A 231 1.81 -16.67 -9.81
N GLY A 232 1.02 -16.03 -8.93
CA GLY A 232 1.56 -15.23 -7.84
C GLY A 232 2.40 -16.00 -6.83
N ILE A 233 1.86 -17.09 -6.27
CA ILE A 233 2.57 -17.87 -5.24
C ILE A 233 3.90 -18.44 -5.75
N PRO A 234 3.97 -19.07 -6.94
CA PRO A 234 5.24 -19.55 -7.47
C PRO A 234 6.26 -18.44 -7.74
N LEU A 235 5.83 -17.29 -8.27
CA LEU A 235 6.70 -16.13 -8.53
C LEU A 235 7.33 -15.61 -7.24
N VAL A 236 6.50 -15.36 -6.21
CA VAL A 236 6.98 -14.88 -4.90
C VAL A 236 7.95 -15.90 -4.30
N SER A 237 7.63 -17.20 -4.38
CA SER A 237 8.50 -18.26 -3.84
C SER A 237 9.86 -18.27 -4.55
N ARG A 238 9.90 -18.15 -5.88
CA ARG A 238 11.14 -18.07 -6.66
C ARG A 238 11.97 -16.84 -6.30
N ILE A 239 11.33 -15.68 -6.11
CA ILE A 239 12.00 -14.45 -5.71
C ILE A 239 12.55 -14.56 -4.27
N LYS A 240 11.79 -15.16 -3.35
CA LYS A 240 12.25 -15.43 -1.97
C LYS A 240 13.48 -16.35 -1.95
N ILE A 241 13.49 -17.42 -2.74
CA ILE A 241 14.65 -18.31 -2.89
C ILE A 241 15.88 -17.51 -3.36
N MET A 242 15.71 -16.68 -4.39
CA MET A 242 16.80 -15.86 -4.93
C MET A 242 17.37 -14.88 -3.90
N ALA A 243 16.53 -14.32 -3.03
CA ALA A 243 16.91 -13.36 -2.00
C ALA A 243 17.22 -13.98 -0.62
N GLN A 244 17.31 -15.31 -0.53
CA GLN A 244 17.55 -16.07 0.70
C GLN A 244 16.52 -15.78 1.82
N LEU A 245 15.25 -15.61 1.43
CA LEU A 245 14.12 -15.36 2.33
C LEU A 245 13.37 -16.63 2.69
N ASP A 246 12.62 -16.61 3.81
CA ASP A 246 11.79 -17.72 4.26
C ASP A 246 10.53 -17.83 3.41
N ILE A 247 10.42 -18.92 2.65
CA ILE A 247 9.30 -19.22 1.73
C ILE A 247 8.02 -19.60 2.51
N ALA A 248 8.18 -20.21 3.69
CA ALA A 248 7.08 -20.66 4.53
C ALA A 248 6.42 -19.50 5.27
N ASP A 249 7.21 -18.51 5.69
CA ASP A 249 6.69 -17.30 6.31
C ASP A 249 6.11 -16.35 5.25
N ARG A 250 4.79 -16.16 5.27
CA ARG A 250 4.05 -15.24 4.41
C ARG A 250 3.26 -14.19 5.19
N LEU A 251 3.44 -14.16 6.51
CA LEU A 251 2.63 -13.36 7.42
C LEU A 251 3.40 -12.15 7.95
N ARG A 252 4.73 -12.11 7.75
CA ARG A 252 5.58 -11.00 8.16
C ARG A 252 6.29 -10.39 6.95
N PRO A 253 6.57 -9.07 6.98
CA PRO A 253 7.45 -8.45 6.01
C PRO A 253 8.85 -9.10 6.06
N GLN A 254 9.50 -9.23 4.92
CA GLN A 254 10.87 -9.75 4.82
C GLN A 254 11.67 -8.93 3.83
N ASP A 255 12.96 -8.72 4.15
CA ASP A 255 13.90 -7.98 3.31
C ASP A 255 15.14 -8.82 3.07
N GLY A 256 15.56 -8.88 1.80
CA GLY A 256 16.67 -9.70 1.35
C GLY A 256 17.48 -9.00 0.28
N ARG A 257 18.63 -9.58 -0.05
CA ARG A 257 19.49 -9.12 -1.14
C ARG A 257 19.75 -10.27 -2.08
N ALA A 258 19.85 -9.97 -3.36
CA ALA A 258 20.24 -10.92 -4.39
C ALA A 258 21.21 -10.25 -5.34
N ARG A 259 22.06 -11.03 -6.02
CA ARG A 259 22.90 -10.54 -7.10
C ARG A 259 22.63 -11.34 -8.36
N VAL A 260 22.39 -10.63 -9.46
CA VAL A 260 22.11 -11.22 -10.77
C VAL A 260 23.06 -10.65 -11.81
N ALA A 261 23.36 -11.43 -12.85
CA ALA A 261 23.97 -10.94 -14.07
C ALA A 261 22.96 -10.98 -15.20
N VAL A 262 22.73 -9.84 -15.84
CA VAL A 262 21.89 -9.74 -17.05
C VAL A 262 22.76 -9.32 -18.21
N SER A 263 22.90 -10.19 -19.22
CA SER A 263 23.77 -9.93 -20.39
C SER A 263 25.22 -9.55 -19.99
N GLY A 264 25.76 -10.22 -18.97
CA GLY A 264 27.10 -9.95 -18.42
C GLY A 264 27.21 -8.74 -17.49
N ASN A 265 26.12 -8.00 -17.26
CA ASN A 265 26.10 -6.86 -16.35
C ASN A 265 25.66 -7.32 -14.95
N ARG A 266 26.56 -7.20 -13.97
CA ARG A 266 26.26 -7.53 -12.57
C ARG A 266 25.41 -6.43 -11.94
N VAL A 267 24.30 -6.83 -11.33
CA VAL A 267 23.32 -5.95 -10.71
C VAL A 267 22.99 -6.50 -9.32
N ASP A 268 23.03 -5.64 -8.32
CA ASP A 268 22.57 -5.98 -6.97
C ASP A 268 21.07 -5.65 -6.87
N LEU A 269 20.32 -6.51 -6.20
CA LEU A 269 18.89 -6.36 -6.00
C LEU A 269 18.62 -6.30 -4.49
N ARG A 270 17.79 -5.36 -4.06
CA ARG A 270 17.14 -5.40 -2.75
C ARG A 270 15.70 -5.84 -2.94
N VAL A 271 15.32 -6.92 -2.28
CA VAL A 271 14.01 -7.54 -2.40
C VAL A 271 13.28 -7.35 -1.09
N SER A 272 12.08 -6.79 -1.14
CA SER A 272 11.18 -6.67 0.00
C SER A 272 9.87 -7.36 -0.31
N THR A 273 9.39 -8.21 0.60
CA THR A 273 8.09 -8.86 0.51
C THR A 273 7.20 -8.38 1.64
N LEU A 274 5.98 -7.96 1.31
CA LEU A 274 4.99 -7.44 2.24
C LEU A 274 3.69 -8.25 2.13
N PRO A 275 3.16 -8.82 3.24
CA PRO A 275 1.85 -9.46 3.24
C PRO A 275 0.75 -8.48 2.83
N ALA A 276 -0.12 -8.89 1.91
CA ALA A 276 -1.27 -8.13 1.41
C ALA A 276 -2.53 -9.01 1.39
N SER A 277 -3.70 -8.40 1.14
CA SER A 277 -5.00 -9.08 1.19
C SER A 277 -5.15 -10.23 0.19
N GLN A 278 -4.51 -10.13 -0.98
CA GLN A 278 -4.63 -11.10 -2.08
C GLN A 278 -3.35 -11.94 -2.31
N GLY A 279 -2.37 -11.85 -1.40
CA GLY A 279 -1.07 -12.52 -1.54
C GLY A 279 0.05 -11.68 -0.95
N GLU A 280 1.28 -11.89 -1.42
CA GLU A 280 2.42 -11.05 -1.02
C GLU A 280 2.73 -10.05 -2.11
N LYS A 281 2.86 -8.77 -1.73
CA LYS A 281 3.45 -7.74 -2.59
C LYS A 281 4.96 -7.88 -2.55
N VAL A 282 5.60 -7.84 -3.70
CA VAL A 282 7.06 -7.86 -3.81
C VAL A 282 7.53 -6.58 -4.48
N VAL A 283 8.55 -5.96 -3.90
CA VAL A 283 9.26 -4.84 -4.50
C VAL A 283 10.73 -5.23 -4.62
N ILE A 284 11.27 -5.13 -5.83
CA ILE A 284 12.67 -5.38 -6.13
C ILE A 284 13.30 -4.06 -6.56
N ARG A 285 14.15 -3.48 -5.71
CA ARG A 285 14.95 -2.31 -6.07
C ARG A 285 16.21 -2.76 -6.80
N ILE A 286 16.41 -2.19 -7.98
CA ILE A 286 17.56 -2.47 -8.85
C ILE A 286 18.67 -1.50 -8.47
N LEU A 287 19.79 -2.03 -8.00
CA LEU A 287 21.01 -1.29 -7.69
C LEU A 287 22.05 -1.62 -8.75
N ASP A 288 22.12 -0.76 -9.77
CA ASP A 288 23.16 -0.86 -10.78
C ASP A 288 24.48 -0.30 -10.21
N GLN A 289 25.43 -1.19 -9.91
CA GLN A 289 26.77 -0.81 -9.45
C GLN A 289 27.56 0.00 -10.50
N ARG A 290 27.16 -0.07 -11.77
CA ARG A 290 27.73 0.75 -12.85
C ARG A 290 27.00 2.07 -13.05
N SER A 291 26.00 2.40 -12.23
CA SER A 291 25.45 3.75 -12.24
C SER A 291 26.60 4.71 -11.93
N THR A 292 27.17 5.28 -12.99
CA THR A 292 28.32 6.18 -12.90
C THR A 292 27.91 7.28 -11.95
N ILE A 293 28.61 7.39 -10.82
CA ILE A 293 28.47 8.52 -9.92
C ILE A 293 28.64 9.76 -10.79
N LEU A 294 27.53 10.47 -11.00
CA LEU A 294 27.52 11.57 -11.94
C LEU A 294 28.49 12.63 -11.43
N ALA A 295 29.24 13.23 -12.34
CA ALA A 295 29.90 14.48 -12.01
C ALA A 295 28.83 15.53 -11.72
N LEU A 296 29.12 16.49 -10.83
CA LEU A 296 28.13 17.46 -10.37
C LEU A 296 27.55 18.28 -11.55
N ASP A 297 28.38 18.58 -12.54
CA ASP A 297 28.01 19.23 -13.81
C ASP A 297 27.00 18.43 -14.65
N SER A 298 26.95 17.12 -14.47
CA SER A 298 26.14 16.19 -15.26
C SER A 298 24.74 16.00 -14.67
N LEU A 299 24.45 16.59 -13.51
CA LEU A 299 23.12 16.54 -12.88
C LEU A 299 22.09 17.43 -13.61
N GLY A 300 22.56 18.30 -14.51
CA GLY A 300 21.71 19.25 -15.22
C GLY A 300 21.38 20.48 -14.39
N LEU A 301 22.36 20.98 -13.62
CA LEU A 301 22.23 22.20 -12.83
C LEU A 301 22.36 23.44 -13.71
N LEU A 302 21.65 24.51 -13.36
CA LEU A 302 21.88 25.81 -13.96
C LEU A 302 23.25 26.37 -13.52
N PRO A 303 23.88 27.26 -14.31
CA PRO A 303 25.20 27.78 -13.98
C PRO A 303 25.29 28.48 -12.61
N ASP A 304 24.24 29.21 -12.22
CA ASP A 304 24.14 29.89 -10.93
C ASP A 304 23.96 28.92 -9.76
N GLU A 305 23.17 27.85 -9.95
CA GLU A 305 23.01 26.77 -8.96
C GLU A 305 24.34 26.02 -8.74
N LEU A 306 25.00 25.64 -9.84
CA LEU A 306 26.30 24.97 -9.79
C LEU A 306 27.35 25.84 -9.10
N ASN A 307 27.39 27.14 -9.40
CA ASN A 307 28.27 28.09 -8.73
C ASN A 307 27.96 28.20 -7.24
N GLY A 308 26.68 28.29 -6.86
CA GLY A 308 26.26 28.33 -5.47
C GLY A 308 26.69 27.08 -4.70
N ILE A 309 26.51 25.89 -5.27
CA ILE A 309 27.01 24.65 -4.66
C ILE A 309 28.53 24.65 -4.56
N ASN A 310 29.24 25.04 -5.62
CA ASN A 310 30.70 25.09 -5.61
C ASN A 310 31.24 25.98 -4.50
N GLU A 311 30.60 27.12 -4.22
CA GLU A 311 30.92 28.00 -3.10
C GLU A 311 30.69 27.31 -1.75
N LEU A 312 29.55 26.62 -1.56
CA LEU A 312 29.28 25.85 -0.34
C LEU A 312 30.35 24.79 -0.10
N LEU A 313 30.83 24.12 -1.15
CA LEU A 313 31.89 23.12 -1.05
C LEU A 313 33.28 23.71 -0.76
N GLN A 314 33.48 25.04 -0.83
CA GLN A 314 34.73 25.69 -0.40
C GLN A 314 34.78 25.95 1.11
N ALA A 315 33.66 25.79 1.82
CA ALA A 315 33.63 25.99 3.27
C ALA A 315 34.54 24.96 3.98
N ARG A 316 35.33 25.44 4.94
CA ARG A 316 36.17 24.58 5.79
C ARG A 316 35.35 23.88 6.88
N GLU A 317 34.33 24.56 7.38
CA GLU A 317 33.46 24.08 8.43
C GLU A 317 32.02 24.58 8.22
N GLY A 318 31.08 23.96 8.93
CA GLY A 318 29.68 24.32 8.90
C GLY A 318 28.79 23.20 8.34
N VAL A 319 27.49 23.44 8.30
CA VAL A 319 26.50 22.46 7.83
C VAL A 319 26.00 22.84 6.44
N VAL A 320 26.01 21.89 5.51
CA VAL A 320 25.32 21.99 4.22
C VAL A 320 24.26 20.90 4.16
N LEU A 321 23.02 21.30 3.91
CA LEU A 321 21.88 20.38 3.85
C LEU A 321 21.40 20.20 2.43
N VAL A 322 21.12 18.96 2.03
CA VAL A 322 20.41 18.65 0.79
C VAL A 322 19.01 18.17 1.15
N THR A 323 17.98 18.82 0.65
CA THR A 323 16.59 18.57 1.05
C THR A 323 15.69 18.21 -0.11
N GLY A 324 14.58 17.55 0.21
CA GLY A 324 13.58 17.12 -0.75
C GLY A 324 12.93 15.80 -0.37
N PRO A 325 11.84 15.42 -1.05
CA PRO A 325 11.13 14.18 -0.80
C PRO A 325 11.97 12.95 -1.15
N THR A 326 11.44 11.76 -0.85
CA THR A 326 12.05 10.51 -1.27
C THR A 326 12.14 10.44 -2.80
N GLY A 327 13.30 10.02 -3.32
CA GLY A 327 13.52 9.93 -4.77
C GLY A 327 13.82 11.26 -5.48
N SER A 328 14.05 12.35 -4.75
CA SER A 328 14.46 13.64 -5.33
C SER A 328 15.94 13.73 -5.74
N GLY A 329 16.72 12.65 -5.56
CA GLY A 329 18.13 12.62 -5.98
C GLY A 329 19.15 13.11 -4.93
N LYS A 330 18.74 13.36 -3.68
CA LYS A 330 19.63 13.88 -2.60
C LYS A 330 20.95 13.11 -2.47
N THR A 331 20.88 11.78 -2.35
CA THR A 331 22.06 10.92 -2.22
C THR A 331 22.97 11.03 -3.44
N THR A 332 22.39 11.11 -4.64
CA THR A 332 23.17 11.31 -5.88
C THR A 332 23.93 12.63 -5.85
N THR A 333 23.25 13.73 -5.50
CA THR A 333 23.88 15.06 -5.39
C THR A 333 24.97 15.08 -4.31
N LEU A 334 24.71 14.52 -3.13
CA LEU A 334 25.69 14.43 -2.04
C LEU A 334 26.94 13.64 -2.45
N TYR A 335 26.77 12.52 -3.14
CA TYR A 335 27.91 11.73 -3.61
C TYR A 335 28.68 12.45 -4.73
N SER A 336 28.00 13.20 -5.61
CA SER A 336 28.66 14.08 -6.59
C SER A 336 29.48 15.16 -5.89
N MET A 337 28.95 15.77 -4.83
CA MET A 337 29.67 16.74 -3.99
C MET A 337 30.90 16.11 -3.31
N LEU A 338 30.74 14.95 -2.66
CA LEU A 338 31.84 14.23 -2.01
C LEU A 338 32.96 13.88 -2.99
N ARG A 339 32.61 13.40 -4.20
CA ARG A 339 33.59 13.07 -5.24
C ARG A 339 34.40 14.29 -5.68
N GLN A 340 33.75 15.45 -5.79
CA GLN A 340 34.43 16.70 -6.12
C GLN A 340 35.36 17.17 -5.01
N MET A 341 34.99 16.95 -3.74
CA MET A 341 35.83 17.29 -2.58
C MET A 341 37.01 16.34 -2.40
N GLN A 342 36.84 15.06 -2.73
CA GLN A 342 37.88 14.04 -2.59
C GLN A 342 39.19 14.40 -3.31
N GLY A 343 39.10 15.11 -4.44
CA GLY A 343 40.26 15.59 -5.20
C GLY A 343 41.16 16.58 -4.45
N ARG A 344 40.78 17.02 -3.24
CA ARG A 344 41.50 18.00 -2.43
C ARG A 344 42.38 17.40 -1.33
N GLY A 345 42.46 16.08 -1.23
CA GLY A 345 43.29 15.39 -0.23
C GLY A 345 42.75 15.50 1.21
N VAL A 346 41.43 15.60 1.35
CA VAL A 346 40.72 15.68 2.64
C VAL A 346 40.28 14.29 3.13
N ASN A 347 40.22 14.08 4.43
CA ASN A 347 39.67 12.88 5.05
C ASN A 347 38.14 12.96 5.10
N ILE A 348 37.47 12.05 4.37
CA ILE A 348 36.02 12.01 4.26
C ILE A 348 35.50 10.74 4.93
N VAL A 349 34.59 10.90 5.89
CA VAL A 349 33.94 9.79 6.60
C VAL A 349 32.43 9.95 6.58
N THR A 350 31.69 8.89 6.25
CA THR A 350 30.22 8.92 6.14
C THR A 350 29.57 7.96 7.14
N VAL A 351 28.35 8.27 7.56
CA VAL A 351 27.43 7.34 8.23
C VAL A 351 26.10 7.32 7.48
N GLU A 352 25.65 6.14 7.06
CA GLU A 352 24.52 5.98 6.11
C GLU A 352 23.62 4.79 6.46
N ASP A 353 22.35 4.84 6.08
CA ASP A 353 21.38 3.78 6.33
C ASP A 353 20.51 3.45 5.09
N PRO A 354 20.91 2.47 4.26
CA PRO A 354 22.24 1.85 4.17
C PRO A 354 23.17 2.62 3.20
N VAL A 355 24.42 2.18 3.11
CA VAL A 355 25.33 2.67 2.05
C VAL A 355 24.80 2.22 0.68
N GLU A 356 24.52 3.17 -0.21
CA GLU A 356 23.90 2.86 -1.51
C GLU A 356 24.91 2.32 -2.54
N TYR A 357 26.08 2.93 -2.62
CA TYR A 357 27.19 2.51 -3.46
C TYR A 357 28.52 2.82 -2.77
N ARG A 358 29.54 2.01 -3.07
CA ARG A 358 30.88 2.15 -2.48
C ARG A 358 31.65 3.24 -3.21
N LEU A 359 32.02 4.28 -2.48
CA LEU A 359 32.91 5.34 -2.91
C LEU A 359 34.35 4.93 -2.64
N GLN A 360 35.14 4.76 -3.70
CA GLN A 360 36.57 4.48 -3.53
C GLN A 360 37.24 5.66 -2.83
N GLY A 361 38.04 5.38 -1.78
CA GLY A 361 38.80 6.40 -1.05
C GLY A 361 37.99 7.28 -0.10
N ILE A 362 36.75 6.88 0.23
CA ILE A 362 35.93 7.48 1.27
C ILE A 362 35.58 6.37 2.27
N VAL A 363 35.69 6.65 3.56
CA VAL A 363 35.31 5.69 4.61
C VAL A 363 33.80 5.77 4.82
N GLN A 364 33.06 4.70 4.52
CA GLN A 364 31.60 4.67 4.66
C GLN A 364 31.17 3.70 5.76
N VAL A 365 30.51 4.22 6.79
CA VAL A 365 29.95 3.45 7.90
C VAL A 365 28.47 3.21 7.65
N GLN A 366 28.04 1.96 7.68
CA GLN A 366 26.60 1.63 7.61
C GLN A 366 26.02 1.56 9.03
N VAL A 367 24.85 2.17 9.23
CA VAL A 367 24.07 2.01 10.46
C VAL A 367 23.75 0.53 10.69
N ASN A 368 23.87 0.12 11.96
CA ASN A 368 23.52 -1.22 12.41
C ASN A 368 22.85 -1.13 13.79
N GLU A 369 21.54 -0.97 13.79
CA GLU A 369 20.73 -0.85 15.01
C GLU A 369 20.86 -2.08 15.93
N LYS A 370 20.96 -3.28 15.36
CA LYS A 370 21.11 -4.53 16.15
C LYS A 370 22.41 -4.57 16.95
N ALA A 371 23.47 -3.95 16.42
CA ALA A 371 24.75 -3.80 17.11
C ALA A 371 24.85 -2.52 17.96
N GLY A 372 23.80 -1.70 18.01
CA GLY A 372 23.79 -0.40 18.68
C GLY A 372 24.52 0.71 17.93
N LEU A 373 24.92 0.49 16.67
CA LEU A 373 25.60 1.48 15.84
C LEU A 373 24.57 2.36 15.10
N THR A 374 23.95 3.29 15.83
CA THR A 374 23.01 4.31 15.31
C THR A 374 23.74 5.50 14.67
N PHE A 375 23.00 6.37 13.96
CA PHE A 375 23.54 7.64 13.41
C PHE A 375 24.32 8.45 14.46
N ALA A 376 23.71 8.74 15.61
CA ALA A 376 24.34 9.51 16.68
C ALA A 376 25.60 8.84 17.25
N SER A 377 25.56 7.52 17.49
CA SER A 377 26.71 6.78 18.05
C SER A 377 27.89 6.67 17.07
N ALA A 378 27.60 6.45 15.78
CA ALA A 378 28.57 6.42 14.71
C ALA A 378 29.18 7.81 14.52
N LEU A 379 28.37 8.86 14.45
CA LEU A 379 28.83 10.24 14.30
C LEU A 379 29.78 10.65 15.44
N ARG A 380 29.47 10.32 16.70
CA ARG A 380 30.41 10.55 17.82
C ARG A 380 31.75 9.84 17.63
N SER A 381 31.73 8.65 17.05
CA SER A 381 32.95 7.87 16.82
C SER A 381 33.76 8.44 15.65
N ILE A 382 33.08 8.88 14.59
CA ILE A 382 33.67 9.57 13.44
C ILE A 382 34.44 10.83 13.87
N LEU A 383 33.93 11.60 14.83
CA LEU A 383 34.64 12.79 15.35
C LEU A 383 36.00 12.49 16.02
N ARG A 384 36.29 11.21 16.32
CA ARG A 384 37.61 10.77 16.83
C ARG A 384 38.47 10.12 15.75
N GLN A 385 38.10 10.24 14.48
CA GLN A 385 38.81 9.68 13.32
C GLN A 385 39.52 10.75 12.49
N ASP A 386 39.69 11.95 13.05
CA ASP A 386 40.32 13.10 12.36
C ASP A 386 39.68 13.43 10.99
N PRO A 387 38.34 13.50 10.86
CA PRO A 387 37.70 13.80 9.59
C PRO A 387 37.80 15.29 9.26
N ASP A 388 37.92 15.64 7.98
CA ASP A 388 37.71 17.01 7.49
C ASP A 388 36.25 17.21 7.07
N VAL A 389 35.68 16.19 6.42
CA VAL A 389 34.32 16.19 5.88
C VAL A 389 33.55 15.01 6.42
N ILE A 390 32.35 15.28 6.94
CA ILE A 390 31.46 14.27 7.49
C ILE A 390 30.17 14.26 6.70
N LEU A 391 29.76 13.11 6.18
CA LEU A 391 28.41 12.92 5.65
C LEU A 391 27.56 12.17 6.68
N VAL A 392 26.47 12.78 7.11
CA VAL A 392 25.41 12.10 7.86
C VAL A 392 24.27 11.83 6.88
N GLY A 393 23.91 10.56 6.68
CA GLY A 393 22.91 10.17 5.67
C GLY A 393 21.63 10.97 5.78
N GLU A 394 21.16 11.19 7.02
CA GLU A 394 20.03 12.07 7.33
C GLU A 394 20.02 12.49 8.81
N ILE A 395 19.36 13.61 9.09
CA ILE A 395 19.08 14.07 10.45
C ILE A 395 17.59 13.85 10.75
N ARG A 396 17.29 12.83 11.56
CA ARG A 396 15.91 12.52 11.98
C ARG A 396 15.56 13.04 13.37
N ASP A 397 16.53 13.08 14.26
CA ASP A 397 16.34 13.31 15.69
C ASP A 397 17.26 14.43 16.24
N LYS A 398 16.91 14.89 17.44
CA LYS A 398 17.63 15.97 18.14
C LYS A 398 19.08 15.62 18.44
N GLU A 399 19.36 14.37 18.77
CA GLU A 399 20.68 13.93 19.19
C GLU A 399 21.67 14.03 18.03
N THR A 400 21.30 13.43 16.88
CA THR A 400 22.05 13.48 15.63
C THR A 400 22.21 14.92 15.16
N ALA A 401 21.14 15.72 15.18
CA ALA A 401 21.18 17.14 14.80
C ALA A 401 22.16 17.94 15.67
N SER A 402 22.10 17.73 16.99
CA SER A 402 22.95 18.44 17.95
C SER A 402 24.42 18.11 17.73
N ILE A 403 24.76 16.83 17.53
CA ILE A 403 26.15 16.41 17.28
C ILE A 403 26.64 16.96 15.94
N ALA A 404 25.82 16.94 14.89
CA ALA A 404 26.17 17.49 13.59
C ALA A 404 26.46 19.00 13.65
N ILE A 405 25.61 19.77 14.33
CA ILE A 405 25.82 21.20 14.57
C ILE A 405 27.11 21.42 15.38
N GLN A 406 27.32 20.67 16.47
CA GLN A 406 28.54 20.81 17.27
C GLN A 406 29.81 20.50 16.47
N ALA A 407 29.83 19.40 15.71
CA ALA A 407 30.94 19.05 14.83
C ALA A 407 31.25 20.19 13.85
N SER A 408 30.20 20.80 13.30
CA SER A 408 30.34 21.89 12.34
C SER A 408 30.92 23.18 12.92
N LEU A 409 30.73 23.40 14.23
CA LEU A 409 31.28 24.56 14.96
C LEU A 409 32.71 24.28 15.48
N THR A 410 33.19 23.06 15.35
CA THR A 410 34.53 22.63 15.78
C THR A 410 35.43 22.28 14.60
N GLY A 411 35.28 22.92 13.44
CA GLY A 411 36.21 22.76 12.31
C GLY A 411 35.83 21.73 11.25
N HIS A 412 34.64 21.11 11.30
CA HIS A 412 34.26 20.07 10.32
C HIS A 412 33.24 20.60 9.32
N LEU A 413 33.36 20.21 8.05
CA LEU A 413 32.26 20.39 7.10
C LEU A 413 31.31 19.19 7.21
N VAL A 414 30.06 19.44 7.58
CA VAL A 414 29.03 18.41 7.72
C VAL A 414 28.03 18.52 6.58
N LEU A 415 27.94 17.47 5.78
CA LEU A 415 26.90 17.29 4.78
C LEU A 415 25.80 16.40 5.36
N SER A 416 24.53 16.74 5.13
CA SER A 416 23.42 15.88 5.55
C SER A 416 22.17 16.07 4.71
N THR A 417 21.18 15.19 4.89
CA THR A 417 19.84 15.38 4.33
C THR A 417 18.76 15.69 5.36
N LEU A 418 17.72 16.38 4.89
CA LEU A 418 16.42 16.54 5.55
C LEU A 418 15.28 16.34 4.53
N HIS A 419 14.08 16.09 5.05
CA HIS A 419 12.87 15.94 4.25
C HIS A 419 11.99 17.20 4.34
N THR A 420 12.42 18.28 3.71
CA THR A 420 11.64 19.52 3.55
C THR A 420 11.31 19.79 2.09
N ASN A 421 10.25 20.58 1.86
CA ASN A 421 9.79 20.85 0.50
C ASN A 421 10.63 21.90 -0.23
N ASP A 422 11.17 22.86 0.53
CA ASP A 422 12.00 23.97 0.07
C ASP A 422 13.22 24.16 1.00
N ALA A 423 14.11 25.07 0.64
CA ALA A 423 15.38 25.30 1.33
C ALA A 423 15.20 26.01 2.67
N ALA A 424 14.36 27.06 2.74
CA ALA A 424 14.16 27.82 3.97
C ALA A 424 13.45 27.00 5.07
N SER A 425 12.50 26.13 4.70
CA SER A 425 11.82 25.21 5.61
C SER A 425 12.78 24.23 6.31
N ALA A 426 13.99 24.01 5.79
CA ALA A 426 15.02 23.20 6.45
C ALA A 426 15.47 23.83 7.79
N VAL A 427 15.51 25.17 7.87
CA VAL A 427 15.83 25.89 9.09
C VAL A 427 14.74 25.64 10.14
N THR A 428 13.47 25.83 9.77
CA THR A 428 12.33 25.57 10.66
C THR A 428 12.33 24.11 11.12
N ARG A 429 12.63 23.17 10.23
CA ARG A 429 12.71 21.75 10.60
C ARG A 429 13.78 21.46 11.64
N LEU A 430 14.95 22.11 11.58
CA LEU A 430 15.98 21.98 12.62
C LEU A 430 15.52 22.56 13.96
N VAL A 431 14.79 23.68 13.94
CA VAL A 431 14.17 24.27 15.14
C VAL A 431 13.13 23.31 15.74
N ASP A 432 12.27 22.71 14.91
CA ASP A 432 11.25 21.74 15.34
C ASP A 432 11.86 20.47 15.94
N ILE A 433 12.99 20.02 15.39
CA ILE A 433 13.79 18.91 15.95
C ILE A 433 14.38 19.29 17.33
N GLY A 434 14.44 20.58 17.64
CA GLY A 434 14.85 21.10 18.95
C GLY A 434 16.27 21.64 19.00
N VAL A 435 16.83 22.05 17.86
CA VAL A 435 18.11 22.77 17.76
C VAL A 435 17.85 24.27 17.92
N GLU A 436 18.66 24.94 18.74
CA GLU A 436 18.46 26.37 19.01
C GLU A 436 18.83 27.25 17.81
N SER A 437 17.97 28.22 17.47
CA SER A 437 18.08 29.02 16.24
C SER A 437 19.43 29.76 16.11
N TYR A 438 20.00 30.25 17.20
CA TYR A 438 21.32 30.89 17.18
C TYR A 438 22.47 29.92 16.84
N LYS A 439 22.36 28.63 17.18
CA LYS A 439 23.34 27.62 16.79
C LYS A 439 23.20 27.27 15.31
N ILE A 440 21.96 27.21 14.81
CA ILE A 440 21.68 27.01 13.38
C ILE A 440 22.28 28.18 12.59
N ALA A 441 22.03 29.42 13.02
CA ALA A 441 22.57 30.62 12.38
C ALA A 441 24.10 30.60 12.28
N ALA A 442 24.80 30.20 13.34
CA ALA A 442 26.25 30.13 13.34
C ALA A 442 26.83 28.97 12.49
N ALA A 443 26.12 27.85 12.42
CA ALA A 443 26.60 26.61 11.82
C ALA A 443 26.24 26.46 10.33
N LEU A 444 25.04 26.88 9.92
CA LEU A 444 24.50 26.59 8.59
C LEU A 444 25.18 27.44 7.51
N LYS A 445 25.78 26.78 6.51
CA LYS A 445 26.38 27.44 5.34
C LYS A 445 25.43 27.52 4.15
N GLY A 446 24.57 26.52 4.00
CA GLY A 446 23.54 26.56 2.96
C GLY A 446 22.64 25.35 2.94
N VAL A 447 21.57 25.47 2.17
CA VAL A 447 20.58 24.43 1.94
C VAL A 447 20.33 24.32 0.44
N VAL A 448 20.44 23.12 -0.10
CA VAL A 448 20.12 22.76 -1.49
C VAL A 448 18.82 21.98 -1.48
N ALA A 449 17.70 22.63 -1.77
CA ALA A 449 16.44 21.92 -1.98
C ALA A 449 16.37 21.40 -3.41
N GLN A 450 15.94 20.15 -3.58
CA GLN A 450 16.02 19.47 -4.88
C GLN A 450 14.73 18.75 -5.25
N ARG A 451 14.44 18.74 -6.56
CA ARG A 451 13.49 17.85 -7.24
C ARG A 451 14.12 17.26 -8.50
N LEU A 452 13.52 16.19 -9.02
CA LEU A 452 13.90 15.63 -10.32
C LEU A 452 12.77 15.81 -11.32
N LEU A 453 13.08 16.45 -12.45
CA LEU A 453 12.22 16.46 -13.64
C LEU A 453 12.74 15.43 -14.63
N ARG A 454 11.83 14.82 -15.41
CA ARG A 454 12.23 13.98 -16.54
C ARG A 454 12.73 14.84 -17.70
N ARG A 455 13.83 14.41 -18.33
CA ARG A 455 14.36 15.03 -19.55
C ARG A 455 13.49 14.62 -20.73
N ILE A 456 13.04 15.57 -21.54
CA ILE A 456 12.31 15.27 -22.76
C ILE A 456 13.20 14.48 -23.73
N CYS A 457 12.65 13.47 -24.40
CA CYS A 457 13.41 12.65 -25.34
C CYS A 457 13.89 13.50 -26.52
N PRO A 458 15.22 13.58 -26.79
CA PRO A 458 15.75 14.42 -27.86
C PRO A 458 15.36 13.91 -29.26
N HIS A 459 15.03 12.63 -29.40
CA HIS A 459 14.69 12.01 -30.69
C HIS A 459 13.25 12.26 -31.15
N CYS A 460 12.32 12.50 -30.21
CA CYS A 460 10.90 12.63 -30.53
C CYS A 460 10.25 13.88 -29.94
N ARG A 461 11.03 14.82 -29.39
CA ARG A 461 10.48 16.09 -28.92
C ARG A 461 9.96 16.88 -30.13
N GLU A 462 8.78 17.46 -29.96
CA GLU A 462 8.17 18.33 -30.98
C GLU A 462 7.99 19.73 -30.42
N LEU A 463 8.09 20.73 -31.29
CA LEU A 463 7.73 22.10 -30.94
C LEU A 463 6.24 22.15 -30.60
N MET A 464 5.93 22.70 -29.43
CA MET A 464 4.56 22.91 -28.98
C MET A 464 3.97 24.10 -29.74
N VAL A 465 2.94 23.82 -30.55
CA VAL A 465 2.12 24.83 -31.21
C VAL A 465 0.80 24.91 -30.44
N GLY A 466 0.70 25.85 -29.49
CA GLY A 466 -0.47 26.00 -28.63
C GLY A 466 -0.31 27.15 -27.65
N GLN A 467 -1.42 27.65 -27.10
CA GLN A 467 -1.39 28.73 -26.12
C GLN A 467 -1.01 28.20 -24.73
N VAL A 468 -0.05 28.86 -24.10
CA VAL A 468 0.26 28.68 -22.67
C VAL A 468 -0.95 29.15 -21.86
N PRO A 469 -1.41 28.40 -20.84
CA PRO A 469 -2.50 28.85 -19.95
C PRO A 469 -2.23 30.24 -19.40
N ASP A 470 -3.25 31.10 -19.29
CA ASP A 470 -3.08 32.51 -18.90
C ASP A 470 -2.27 32.69 -17.62
N ARG A 471 -2.52 31.84 -16.61
CA ARG A 471 -1.80 31.84 -15.34
C ARG A 471 -0.29 31.63 -15.49
N LEU A 472 0.17 31.00 -16.58
CA LEU A 472 1.58 30.66 -16.82
C LEU A 472 2.28 31.60 -17.82
N LYS A 473 1.55 32.49 -18.50
CA LYS A 473 2.10 33.39 -19.53
C LYS A 473 3.23 34.29 -19.05
N LYS A 474 3.23 34.64 -17.76
CA LYS A 474 4.31 35.41 -17.12
C LYS A 474 5.68 34.71 -17.22
N TRP A 475 5.69 33.39 -17.06
CA TRP A 475 6.92 32.58 -17.08
C TRP A 475 7.24 32.07 -18.49
N PHE A 476 6.22 31.89 -19.33
CA PHE A 476 6.36 31.45 -20.72
C PHE A 476 5.65 32.44 -21.66
N PRO A 477 6.30 33.55 -22.01
CA PRO A 477 5.73 34.55 -22.92
C PRO A 477 5.56 33.99 -24.33
N GLU A 478 4.64 34.58 -25.09
CA GLU A 478 4.37 34.18 -26.48
C GLU A 478 5.62 34.31 -27.36
N GLY A 479 5.86 33.31 -28.22
CA GLY A 479 7.03 33.24 -29.10
C GLY A 479 8.22 32.44 -28.55
N GLY A 480 8.18 31.97 -27.30
CA GLY A 480 9.18 31.03 -26.77
C GLY A 480 9.05 29.64 -27.39
N SER A 481 10.19 29.01 -27.74
CA SER A 481 10.21 27.62 -28.21
C SER A 481 9.95 26.65 -27.05
N LEU A 482 8.69 26.24 -26.91
CA LEU A 482 8.28 25.19 -25.97
C LEU A 482 8.23 23.85 -26.68
N TYR A 483 8.42 22.77 -25.94
CA TYR A 483 8.41 21.42 -26.48
C TYR A 483 7.38 20.54 -25.76
N ARG A 484 6.81 19.59 -26.50
CA ARG A 484 5.90 18.56 -25.98
C ARG A 484 6.50 17.16 -26.14
N ALA A 485 6.21 16.30 -25.18
CA ALA A 485 6.63 14.90 -25.19
C ALA A 485 5.68 14.06 -26.08
N VAL A 486 6.23 13.33 -27.06
CA VAL A 486 5.45 12.53 -28.03
C VAL A 486 5.58 11.03 -27.76
N GLY A 487 6.82 10.52 -27.75
CA GLY A 487 7.11 9.10 -27.57
C GLY A 487 7.64 8.44 -28.83
N CYS A 488 8.68 7.62 -28.68
CA CYS A 488 9.26 6.79 -29.73
C CYS A 488 9.91 5.53 -29.12
N ALA A 489 10.41 4.62 -29.96
CA ALA A 489 11.08 3.40 -29.50
C ALA A 489 12.28 3.69 -28.56
N GLU A 490 13.07 4.74 -28.83
CA GLU A 490 14.24 5.13 -28.02
C GLU A 490 13.91 5.50 -26.57
N CYS A 491 12.69 6.00 -26.33
CA CYS A 491 12.21 6.35 -25.01
C CYS A 491 11.11 5.42 -24.53
N SER A 492 10.96 4.23 -25.15
CA SER A 492 9.91 3.26 -24.81
C SER A 492 8.51 3.90 -24.80
N ASN A 493 8.25 4.76 -25.80
CA ASN A 493 7.01 5.51 -25.99
C ASN A 493 6.61 6.38 -24.77
N THR A 494 7.57 6.79 -23.94
CA THR A 494 7.31 7.68 -22.79
C THR A 494 7.27 9.17 -23.18
N GLY A 495 8.03 9.53 -24.22
CA GLY A 495 8.38 10.92 -24.55
C GLY A 495 9.50 11.53 -23.68
N TYR A 496 10.05 10.79 -22.72
CA TYR A 496 11.09 11.24 -21.79
C TYR A 496 12.24 10.21 -21.68
N ARG A 497 13.47 10.67 -21.44
CA ARG A 497 14.61 9.76 -21.26
C ARG A 497 15.60 10.33 -20.27
N GLY A 498 15.66 9.74 -19.09
CA GLY A 498 16.51 10.22 -18.00
C GLY A 498 15.91 11.40 -17.25
N ARG A 499 16.68 11.94 -16.31
CA ARG A 499 16.23 12.96 -15.37
C ARG A 499 17.25 14.10 -15.27
N LEU A 500 16.79 15.26 -14.83
CA LEU A 500 17.61 16.42 -14.48
C LEU A 500 17.20 16.93 -13.10
N ALA A 501 18.14 17.50 -12.36
CA ALA A 501 17.88 18.12 -11.07
C ALA A 501 17.37 19.55 -11.27
N VAL A 502 16.39 19.93 -10.47
CA VAL A 502 15.93 21.31 -10.31
C VAL A 502 16.20 21.68 -8.87
N GLU A 503 16.97 22.75 -8.69
CA GLU A 503 17.54 23.09 -7.39
C GLU A 503 17.22 24.51 -6.96
N GLU A 504 17.05 24.67 -5.66
CA GLU A 504 16.96 25.95 -4.96
C GLU A 504 18.10 25.98 -3.96
N VAL A 505 19.09 26.83 -4.25
CA VAL A 505 20.36 26.89 -3.50
C VAL A 505 20.35 28.12 -2.59
N LEU A 506 19.96 27.91 -1.34
CA LEU A 506 20.04 28.91 -0.29
C LEU A 506 21.46 28.94 0.27
N ARG A 507 22.14 30.08 0.09
CA ARG A 507 23.44 30.34 0.70
C ARG A 507 23.26 31.21 1.95
N SER A 508 23.89 30.83 3.05
CA SER A 508 23.89 31.63 4.26
C SER A 508 24.77 32.85 4.08
N ASN A 509 24.26 34.01 4.48
CA ASN A 509 24.94 35.29 4.51
C ASN A 509 24.55 36.03 5.80
N GLU A 510 25.17 37.17 6.10
CA GLU A 510 24.90 37.91 7.34
C GLU A 510 23.41 38.25 7.57
N GLU A 511 22.63 38.51 6.52
CA GLU A 511 21.20 38.78 6.65
C GLU A 511 20.41 37.50 6.94
N VAL A 512 20.70 36.41 6.22
CA VAL A 512 20.10 35.10 6.46
C VAL A 512 20.41 34.62 7.88
N GLU A 513 21.67 34.71 8.32
CA GLU A 513 22.09 34.34 9.67
C GLU A 513 21.34 35.15 10.74
N ARG A 514 21.21 36.47 10.55
CA ARG A 514 20.44 37.33 11.47
C ARG A 514 18.97 36.91 11.55
N ARG A 515 18.33 36.66 10.40
CA ARG A 515 16.91 36.23 10.36
C ARG A 515 16.72 34.84 10.96
N ILE A 516 17.66 33.92 10.77
CA ILE A 516 17.66 32.60 11.43
C ILE A 516 17.79 32.78 12.94
N ALA A 517 18.75 33.58 13.42
CA ALA A 517 18.96 33.80 14.85
C ALA A 517 17.74 34.47 15.53
N ALA A 518 17.04 35.33 14.81
CA ALA A 518 15.80 35.97 15.24
C ALA A 518 14.56 35.05 15.14
N ASN A 519 14.71 33.83 14.60
CA ASN A 519 13.64 32.86 14.39
C ASN A 519 12.49 33.42 13.55
N GLU A 520 12.82 34.14 12.48
CA GLU A 520 11.84 34.71 11.55
C GLU A 520 11.15 33.66 10.68
N SER A 521 10.06 34.06 10.00
CA SER A 521 9.28 33.17 9.13
C SER A 521 10.03 32.74 7.88
N VAL A 522 9.63 31.58 7.33
CA VAL A 522 10.14 31.02 6.07
C VAL A 522 10.08 32.05 4.92
N ASP A 523 9.01 32.85 4.82
CA ASP A 523 8.88 33.89 3.80
C ASP A 523 9.97 34.95 3.90
N ARG A 524 10.31 35.40 5.13
CA ARG A 524 11.39 36.36 5.35
C ARG A 524 12.75 35.76 5.03
N LEU A 525 12.99 34.50 5.38
CA LEU A 525 14.23 33.80 4.99
C LEU A 525 14.36 33.70 3.47
N ASN A 526 13.28 33.34 2.78
CA ASN A 526 13.23 33.28 1.33
C ASN A 526 13.50 34.63 0.68
N ASP A 527 12.91 35.71 1.19
CA ASP A 527 13.14 37.06 0.67
C ASP A 527 14.62 37.46 0.80
N ALA A 528 15.27 37.20 1.94
CA ALA A 528 16.69 37.46 2.14
C ALA A 528 17.59 36.64 1.20
N ALA A 529 17.28 35.36 1.02
CA ALA A 529 18.05 34.49 0.15
C ALA A 529 17.91 34.92 -1.33
N ARG A 530 16.70 35.30 -1.76
CA ARG A 530 16.42 35.82 -3.11
C ARG A 530 17.15 37.12 -3.42
N GLU A 531 17.27 38.03 -2.45
CA GLU A 531 18.07 39.26 -2.60
C GLU A 531 19.54 38.98 -2.96
N THR A 532 20.04 37.80 -2.58
CA THR A 532 21.39 37.33 -2.92
C THR A 532 21.45 36.38 -4.12
N GLY A 533 20.41 36.37 -4.95
CA GLY A 533 20.37 35.67 -6.22
C GLY A 533 19.90 34.22 -6.17
N MET A 534 19.29 33.78 -5.05
CA MET A 534 18.65 32.46 -5.00
C MET A 534 17.45 32.41 -5.95
N ARG A 535 17.43 31.44 -6.87
CA ARG A 535 16.21 31.04 -7.59
C ARG A 535 15.42 30.05 -6.77
N SER A 536 14.10 30.17 -6.83
CA SER A 536 13.20 29.14 -6.34
C SER A 536 13.20 27.90 -7.23
N LEU A 537 12.78 26.76 -6.67
CA LEU A 537 12.57 25.52 -7.42
C LEU A 537 11.71 25.75 -8.68
N TRP A 538 10.66 26.56 -8.56
CA TRP A 538 9.78 26.90 -9.70
C TRP A 538 10.52 27.66 -10.80
N GLU A 539 11.31 28.67 -10.46
CA GLU A 539 12.05 29.48 -11.43
C GLU A 539 13.17 28.68 -12.12
N SER A 540 13.84 27.79 -11.38
CA SER A 540 14.80 26.83 -11.94
C SER A 540 14.10 25.92 -12.95
N GLY A 541 12.98 25.31 -12.57
CA GLY A 541 12.20 24.43 -13.46
C GLY A 541 11.67 25.16 -14.72
N VAL A 542 11.21 26.40 -14.58
CA VAL A 542 10.83 27.26 -15.72
C VAL A 542 11.99 27.43 -16.69
N GLN A 543 13.22 27.63 -16.19
CA GLN A 543 14.40 27.81 -17.03
C GLN A 543 14.73 26.55 -17.84
N HIS A 544 14.64 25.36 -17.24
CA HIS A 544 14.83 24.09 -17.96
C HIS A 544 13.77 23.86 -19.05
N VAL A 545 12.52 24.25 -18.79
CA VAL A 545 11.46 24.22 -19.82
C VAL A 545 11.80 25.17 -20.97
N ARG A 546 12.25 26.39 -20.67
CA ARG A 546 12.65 27.37 -21.69
C ARG A 546 13.87 26.95 -22.52
N GLN A 547 14.76 26.13 -21.95
CA GLN A 547 15.90 25.52 -22.65
C GLN A 547 15.50 24.27 -23.47
N GLY A 548 14.25 23.83 -23.38
CA GLY A 548 13.74 22.66 -24.09
C GLY A 548 14.28 21.33 -23.56
N GLU A 549 14.69 21.30 -22.28
CA GLU A 549 15.19 20.10 -21.60
C GLU A 549 14.06 19.29 -20.96
N THR A 550 12.94 19.93 -20.65
CA THR A 550 11.73 19.31 -20.12
C THR A 550 10.48 20.06 -20.60
N THR A 551 9.30 19.70 -20.11
CA THR A 551 8.00 20.21 -20.56
C THR A 551 7.25 20.93 -19.43
N ILE A 552 6.25 21.76 -19.80
CA ILE A 552 5.37 22.42 -18.83
C ILE A 552 4.59 21.38 -18.02
N GLU A 553 4.12 20.31 -18.68
CA GLU A 553 3.40 19.23 -18.04
C GLU A 553 4.25 18.52 -16.98
N GLU A 554 5.52 18.29 -17.28
CA GLU A 554 6.45 17.66 -16.34
C GLU A 554 6.80 18.58 -15.16
N LEU A 555 6.97 19.88 -15.43
CA LEU A 555 7.17 20.89 -14.39
C LEU A 555 5.99 20.90 -13.39
N LEU A 556 4.76 21.01 -13.90
CA LEU A 556 3.54 21.02 -13.10
C LEU A 556 3.26 19.71 -12.36
N ARG A 557 3.80 18.58 -12.85
CA ARG A 557 3.67 17.28 -12.18
C ARG A 557 4.48 17.22 -10.88
N VAL A 558 5.60 17.94 -10.82
CA VAL A 558 6.57 17.86 -9.71
C VAL A 558 6.53 19.08 -8.81
N LEU A 559 6.17 20.25 -9.36
CA LEU A 559 6.14 21.52 -8.65
C LEU A 559 4.77 22.20 -8.82
N GLU A 560 4.31 22.83 -7.75
CA GLU A 560 3.13 23.67 -7.78
C GLU A 560 3.48 25.06 -8.32
N ALA A 561 2.64 25.57 -9.22
CA ALA A 561 2.78 26.93 -9.72
C ALA A 561 2.48 27.93 -8.59
N PRO A 562 3.35 28.92 -8.33
CA PRO A 562 3.11 29.93 -7.31
C PRO A 562 1.76 30.64 -7.53
N SER A 563 0.91 30.66 -6.52
CA SER A 563 -0.35 31.42 -6.57
C SER A 563 -0.07 32.91 -6.38
N GLU A 564 -0.69 33.75 -7.22
CA GLU A 564 -0.70 35.20 -6.99
C GLU A 564 -1.65 35.53 -5.83
N THR A 565 -1.18 35.42 -4.60
CA THR A 565 -1.75 36.20 -3.51
C THR A 565 -1.04 37.55 -3.55
N PRO A 566 -1.74 38.69 -3.75
CA PRO A 566 -1.09 39.98 -3.68
C PRO A 566 -0.50 40.12 -2.28
N ARG A 567 0.84 40.13 -2.20
CA ARG A 567 1.55 40.50 -0.98
C ARG A 567 1.11 41.91 -0.65
N THR A 568 0.20 42.06 0.30
CA THR A 568 -0.06 43.36 0.91
C THR A 568 1.27 43.77 1.52
N SER A 569 1.91 44.77 0.91
CA SER A 569 3.05 45.43 1.55
C SER A 569 2.59 45.79 2.95
N SER A 570 3.23 45.23 3.99
CA SER A 570 3.01 45.70 5.33
C SER A 570 3.49 47.15 5.36
N ALA A 571 2.58 48.09 5.11
CA ALA A 571 2.80 49.48 5.41
C ALA A 571 3.22 49.53 6.87
N ALA A 572 4.38 50.16 7.12
CA ALA A 572 4.94 50.33 8.44
C ALA A 572 3.83 50.73 9.42
N MET A 573 3.61 49.91 10.45
CA MET A 573 2.72 50.30 11.54
C MET A 573 3.28 51.58 12.17
N PRO A 574 2.48 52.63 12.36
CA PRO A 574 2.95 53.84 13.01
C PRO A 574 3.36 53.49 14.45
N ARG A 575 4.58 53.88 14.83
CA ARG A 575 5.09 53.76 16.19
C ARG A 575 4.12 54.43 17.16
N VAL A 576 3.58 53.65 18.10
CA VAL A 576 2.86 54.18 19.25
C VAL A 576 3.86 54.92 20.15
N PRO A 577 3.62 56.18 20.55
CA PRO A 577 4.52 56.89 21.46
C PRO A 577 4.43 56.28 22.86
N THR A 578 5.59 56.06 23.47
CA THR A 578 5.74 55.70 24.88
C THR A 578 5.20 56.82 25.77
N GLY A 579 4.11 56.56 26.49
CA GLY A 579 3.53 57.47 27.47
C GLY A 579 2.97 56.72 28.67
N GLU A 580 3.63 56.92 29.80
CA GLU A 580 3.21 56.81 31.21
C GLU A 580 2.08 55.84 31.60
N VAL A 581 2.41 54.95 32.54
CA VAL A 581 1.48 54.10 33.30
C VAL A 581 0.81 54.92 34.41
N PRO A 582 -0.53 54.93 34.50
CA PRO A 582 -1.22 55.26 35.74
C PRO A 582 -1.96 54.03 36.29
N THR A 583 -1.61 53.71 37.53
CA THR A 583 -2.27 52.75 38.41
C THR A 583 -3.71 53.14 38.75
N VAL A 584 -4.70 52.24 38.63
CA VAL A 584 -5.96 52.34 39.42
C VAL A 584 -6.51 50.95 39.80
N ARG A 585 -6.94 50.85 41.05
CA ARG A 585 -7.49 49.73 41.83
C ARG A 585 -8.90 49.26 41.39
N PRO A 586 -9.36 48.08 41.85
CA PRO A 586 -10.65 47.52 41.44
C PRO A 586 -11.82 48.06 42.29
N SER A 587 -12.98 48.29 41.67
CA SER A 587 -14.24 48.49 42.41
C SER A 587 -15.36 47.60 41.89
N ARG A 588 -15.99 46.90 42.84
CA ARG A 588 -17.27 46.19 42.74
C ARG A 588 -18.41 47.15 42.38
N ALA A 589 -19.44 46.63 41.70
CA ALA A 589 -20.84 46.53 42.17
C ALA A 589 -21.91 46.70 41.07
N SER A 590 -22.84 45.73 41.03
CA SER A 590 -24.31 45.87 40.89
C SER A 590 -24.99 46.30 39.57
N ALA A 591 -25.99 45.49 39.17
CA ALA A 591 -27.08 45.72 38.20
C ALA A 591 -28.21 46.64 38.79
N PRO A 592 -29.42 46.89 38.20
CA PRO A 592 -30.08 46.46 36.92
C PRO A 592 -30.97 47.55 36.21
N ALA A 593 -31.89 47.11 35.30
CA ALA A 593 -33.16 47.72 34.77
C ALA A 593 -33.12 48.63 33.51
N VAL A 594 -34.08 48.75 32.57
CA VAL A 594 -35.43 48.17 32.22
C VAL A 594 -35.77 48.59 30.75
N GLU A 595 -36.76 47.91 30.17
CA GLU A 595 -37.49 47.94 28.85
C GLU A 595 -37.73 49.25 28.08
N GLU A 596 -37.84 49.17 26.74
CA GLU A 596 -39.07 49.43 25.92
C GLU A 596 -38.91 49.11 24.40
N GLU A 597 -40.03 48.74 23.76
CA GLU A 597 -40.36 48.21 22.39
C GLU A 597 -40.39 49.28 21.23
N PRO A 598 -40.93 49.10 19.96
CA PRO A 598 -41.81 48.05 19.35
C PRO A 598 -41.60 47.66 17.82
N GLY A 599 -42.38 46.68 17.32
CA GLY A 599 -43.16 46.87 16.06
C GLY A 599 -43.07 45.91 14.84
N SER A 600 -44.04 44.97 14.76
CA SER A 600 -44.88 44.55 13.59
C SER A 600 -44.34 43.78 12.35
N GLY A 601 -44.85 42.55 12.16
CA GLY A 601 -45.89 42.26 11.13
C GLY A 601 -45.53 41.41 9.88
N PRO A 602 -46.44 40.56 9.34
CA PRO A 602 -46.13 39.29 8.64
C PRO A 602 -46.47 39.27 7.13
N ILE A 603 -46.28 38.15 6.39
CA ILE A 603 -47.16 37.61 5.29
C ILE A 603 -46.60 36.33 4.57
N THR A 604 -47.42 35.26 4.64
CA THR A 604 -47.83 34.18 3.68
C THR A 604 -46.93 33.36 2.73
N ALA A 605 -47.31 32.07 2.60
CA ALA A 605 -47.00 31.13 1.49
C ALA A 605 -48.04 31.17 0.34
N PRO A 606 -47.73 30.57 -0.83
CA PRO A 606 -48.77 29.91 -1.65
C PRO A 606 -48.38 28.54 -2.25
N SER A 607 -49.32 27.97 -3.01
CA SER A 607 -49.64 26.56 -3.20
C SER A 607 -49.47 25.96 -4.62
N SER A 608 -49.17 24.66 -4.68
CA SER A 608 -49.75 23.57 -5.52
C SER A 608 -49.68 23.50 -7.08
N ARG A 609 -49.34 22.26 -7.54
CA ARG A 609 -49.91 21.40 -8.64
C ARG A 609 -49.28 21.32 -10.06
N ARG A 610 -49.16 20.02 -10.45
CA ARG A 610 -49.18 19.34 -11.77
C ARG A 610 -47.89 19.34 -12.63
N GLY A 611 -47.57 18.15 -13.16
CA GLY A 611 -46.28 17.80 -13.76
C GLY A 611 -46.27 17.64 -15.28
N THR A 612 -45.11 17.27 -15.82
CA THR A 612 -44.83 16.48 -17.05
C THR A 612 -43.31 16.22 -17.15
N ARG A 613 -42.91 15.27 -18.00
CA ARG A 613 -41.70 14.42 -17.98
C ARG A 613 -40.42 15.00 -18.67
N HIS A 614 -39.30 14.30 -18.40
CA HIS A 614 -37.96 14.19 -19.06
C HIS A 614 -36.80 14.95 -18.34
N SER A 615 -35.59 14.43 -18.05
CA SER A 615 -34.92 13.11 -18.19
C SER A 615 -33.48 13.09 -17.53
N VAL A 616 -33.18 12.10 -16.66
CA VAL A 616 -31.91 11.28 -16.42
C VAL A 616 -30.56 11.95 -15.98
N PRO A 617 -29.65 11.36 -15.13
CA PRO A 617 -29.76 10.56 -13.87
C PRO A 617 -28.88 11.11 -12.69
N PRO A 618 -28.92 10.50 -11.48
CA PRO A 618 -27.66 9.93 -10.96
C PRO A 618 -27.83 8.51 -10.41
N THR A 619 -26.97 7.60 -10.86
CA THR A 619 -26.86 6.24 -10.34
C THR A 619 -25.73 6.17 -9.32
N PHE A 620 -26.07 6.14 -8.04
CA PHE A 620 -25.41 5.27 -7.07
C PHE A 620 -26.40 4.12 -6.84
N SER A 621 -26.07 2.90 -7.29
CA SER A 621 -26.94 1.74 -7.07
C SER A 621 -26.70 1.16 -5.69
N ALA A 622 -27.79 0.79 -5.03
CA ALA A 622 -27.85 0.15 -3.72
C ALA A 622 -27.51 -1.37 -3.77
N ASP A 623 -26.72 -1.81 -4.76
CA ASP A 623 -26.44 -3.23 -5.03
C ASP A 623 -25.05 -3.69 -4.55
N SER A 624 -24.60 -3.21 -3.38
CA SER A 624 -23.36 -3.73 -2.75
C SER A 624 -23.58 -4.29 -1.34
N PHE A 625 -24.74 -4.90 -1.12
CA PHE A 625 -24.99 -5.76 0.04
C PHE A 625 -25.85 -6.97 -0.34
N GLU A 626 -25.20 -8.08 -0.72
CA GLU A 626 -25.84 -9.40 -0.68
C GLU A 626 -25.52 -10.09 0.65
N LEU A 627 -26.55 -10.26 1.48
CA LEU A 627 -26.53 -11.13 2.66
C LEU A 627 -26.81 -12.57 2.20
N VAL A 628 -25.77 -13.42 2.18
CA VAL A 628 -25.92 -14.87 2.11
C VAL A 628 -25.63 -15.45 3.51
N GLU A 629 -26.67 -15.91 4.20
CA GLU A 629 -26.56 -16.72 5.41
C GLU A 629 -26.99 -18.17 5.11
N ASP A 630 -26.33 -19.13 5.77
CA ASP A 630 -26.82 -20.49 6.03
C ASP A 630 -26.88 -20.66 7.57
N PRO A 631 -27.96 -21.18 8.18
CA PRO A 631 -28.21 -21.04 9.60
C PRO A 631 -27.62 -22.24 10.36
N SER A 632 -26.71 -22.02 11.29
CA SER A 632 -26.64 -22.82 12.53
C SER A 632 -25.54 -22.37 13.48
N LYS A 633 -25.96 -21.63 14.52
CA LYS A 633 -25.70 -21.93 15.94
C LYS A 633 -26.04 -20.69 16.77
N ALA A 634 -27.21 -20.71 17.39
CA ALA A 634 -27.53 -19.76 18.45
C ALA A 634 -26.68 -20.10 19.70
N PRO A 635 -25.91 -19.14 20.26
CA PRO A 635 -25.33 -19.32 21.57
C PRO A 635 -26.36 -18.98 22.66
N LYS A 636 -26.23 -19.66 23.80
CA LYS A 636 -27.13 -19.65 24.95
C LYS A 636 -27.24 -18.24 25.58
N LYS A 637 -28.46 -17.85 25.98
CA LYS A 637 -28.81 -16.59 26.67
C LYS A 637 -27.95 -16.33 27.91
N ALA A 638 -26.96 -15.45 27.77
CA ALA A 638 -26.48 -14.59 28.85
C ALA A 638 -27.36 -13.32 28.90
N ALA A 639 -27.39 -12.59 30.02
CA ALA A 639 -28.08 -11.29 30.08
C ALA A 639 -27.59 -10.39 28.93
N ALA A 640 -28.52 -9.82 28.16
CA ALA A 640 -28.18 -9.07 26.95
C ALA A 640 -27.31 -7.85 27.32
N ARG A 641 -26.07 -7.83 26.81
CA ARG A 641 -25.11 -6.75 27.06
C ARG A 641 -25.57 -5.50 26.28
N ARG A 642 -25.56 -4.34 26.93
CA ARG A 642 -26.08 -3.08 26.37
C ARG A 642 -24.97 -2.34 25.63
N VAL A 643 -25.18 -2.07 24.35
CA VAL A 643 -24.24 -1.32 23.51
C VAL A 643 -24.89 -0.02 23.08
N LEU A 644 -24.19 1.11 23.24
CA LEU A 644 -24.61 2.38 22.65
C LEU A 644 -23.87 2.57 21.31
N LEU A 645 -24.62 2.71 20.23
CA LEU A 645 -24.13 3.00 18.89
C LEU A 645 -24.33 4.49 18.58
N VAL A 646 -23.23 5.21 18.37
CA VAL A 646 -23.22 6.64 18.08
C VAL A 646 -22.70 6.87 16.67
N GLU A 647 -23.60 7.21 15.76
CA GLU A 647 -23.37 7.32 14.32
C GLU A 647 -24.37 8.34 13.75
N ASP A 648 -23.92 9.35 13.03
CA ASP A 648 -24.81 10.41 12.50
C ASP A 648 -25.51 9.98 11.20
N GLU A 649 -24.87 9.14 10.39
CA GLU A 649 -25.44 8.61 9.17
C GLU A 649 -26.56 7.57 9.46
N GLU A 650 -27.81 7.92 9.15
CA GLU A 650 -28.98 7.09 9.45
C GLU A 650 -28.94 5.71 8.76
N SER A 651 -28.48 5.63 7.52
CA SER A 651 -28.31 4.37 6.77
C SER A 651 -27.33 3.44 7.45
N LEU A 652 -26.15 3.93 7.79
CA LEU A 652 -25.09 3.14 8.42
C LEU A 652 -25.49 2.74 9.85
N ARG A 653 -26.10 3.65 10.62
CA ARG A 653 -26.58 3.38 11.97
C ARG A 653 -27.61 2.25 12.00
N ARG A 654 -28.56 2.22 11.05
CA ARG A 654 -29.57 1.15 10.93
C ARG A 654 -28.92 -0.21 10.63
N VAL A 655 -28.01 -0.27 9.66
CA VAL A 655 -27.31 -1.51 9.29
C VAL A 655 -26.48 -2.05 10.46
N MET A 656 -25.76 -1.17 11.15
CA MET A 656 -24.94 -1.54 12.31
C MET A 656 -25.78 -2.01 13.50
N LYS A 657 -26.92 -1.36 13.75
CA LYS A 657 -27.87 -1.78 14.78
C LYS A 657 -28.39 -3.18 14.52
N ASP A 658 -28.94 -3.44 13.33
CA ASP A 658 -29.51 -4.75 12.97
C ASP A 658 -28.48 -5.86 13.13
N LEU A 659 -27.23 -5.58 12.78
CA LEU A 659 -26.12 -6.52 12.89
C LEU A 659 -25.77 -6.84 14.34
N LEU A 660 -25.66 -5.83 15.20
CA LEU A 660 -25.35 -6.02 16.61
C LEU A 660 -26.52 -6.68 17.37
N GLU A 661 -27.76 -6.38 16.99
CA GLU A 661 -28.95 -7.04 17.55
C GLU A 661 -29.01 -8.54 17.15
N ARG A 662 -28.64 -8.89 15.92
CA ARG A 662 -28.51 -10.29 15.47
C ARG A 662 -27.46 -11.08 16.25
N GLU A 663 -26.38 -10.43 16.66
CA GLU A 663 -25.32 -11.00 17.51
C GLU A 663 -25.74 -11.08 19.00
N GLY A 664 -26.95 -10.61 19.35
CA GLY A 664 -27.54 -10.74 20.68
C GLY A 664 -27.26 -9.59 21.64
N PHE A 665 -26.79 -8.44 21.14
CA PHE A 665 -26.64 -7.22 21.95
C PHE A 665 -27.95 -6.44 22.05
N GLN A 666 -28.15 -5.72 23.16
CA GLN A 666 -29.21 -4.73 23.26
C GLN A 666 -28.65 -3.37 22.83
N VAL A 667 -29.03 -2.92 21.64
CA VAL A 667 -28.45 -1.72 21.02
C VAL A 667 -29.32 -0.49 21.27
N HIS A 668 -28.69 0.58 21.73
CA HIS A 668 -29.31 1.91 21.80
C HIS A 668 -28.57 2.84 20.84
N GLU A 669 -29.26 3.85 20.32
CA GLU A 669 -28.77 4.69 19.23
C GLU A 669 -28.64 6.15 19.68
N ALA A 670 -27.58 6.82 19.22
CA ALA A 670 -27.46 8.26 19.27
C ALA A 670 -27.00 8.79 17.90
N ALA A 671 -27.59 9.91 17.47
CA ALA A 671 -27.29 10.53 16.17
C ALA A 671 -26.18 11.59 16.23
N ASP A 672 -25.73 11.94 17.43
CA ASP A 672 -24.71 12.97 17.65
C ASP A 672 -24.11 12.85 19.06
N GLY A 673 -23.00 13.55 19.29
CA GLY A 673 -22.25 13.44 20.54
C GLY A 673 -22.98 14.00 21.77
N VAL A 674 -23.89 14.95 21.62
CA VAL A 674 -24.65 15.50 22.76
C VAL A 674 -25.70 14.49 23.23
N VAL A 675 -26.44 13.89 22.30
CA VAL A 675 -27.39 12.81 22.60
C VAL A 675 -26.65 11.59 23.16
N ALA A 676 -25.45 11.30 22.65
CA ALA A 676 -24.65 10.20 23.18
C ALA A 676 -24.33 10.35 24.67
N LEU A 677 -23.98 11.56 25.13
CA LEU A 677 -23.69 11.79 26.55
C LEU A 677 -24.95 11.65 27.43
N ASP A 678 -26.11 12.12 26.99
CA ASP A 678 -27.39 11.96 27.71
C ASP A 678 -27.78 10.47 27.82
N GLU A 679 -27.65 9.72 26.73
CA GLU A 679 -27.94 8.29 26.71
C GLU A 679 -26.95 7.47 27.54
N ILE A 680 -25.67 7.86 27.62
CA ILE A 680 -24.70 7.20 28.50
C ILE A 680 -25.09 7.36 29.97
N ASP A 681 -25.52 8.56 30.37
CA ASP A 681 -25.95 8.84 31.74
C ASP A 681 -27.26 8.12 32.09
N ARG A 682 -28.19 8.02 31.14
CA ARG A 682 -29.48 7.36 31.33
C ARG A 682 -29.36 5.83 31.35
N LEU A 683 -28.62 5.26 30.40
CA LEU A 683 -28.63 3.83 30.12
C LEU A 683 -27.51 3.08 30.86
N ALA A 684 -26.40 3.75 31.19
CA ALA A 684 -25.18 3.12 31.67
C ALA A 684 -24.77 1.91 30.81
N PRO A 685 -24.41 2.12 29.52
CA PRO A 685 -24.10 1.04 28.59
C PRO A 685 -22.86 0.25 29.03
N ASP A 686 -22.74 -0.99 28.54
CA ASP A 686 -21.58 -1.84 28.80
C ASP A 686 -20.38 -1.48 27.93
N LEU A 687 -20.64 -0.95 26.72
CA LEU A 687 -19.68 -0.49 25.72
C LEU A 687 -20.31 0.56 24.79
N VAL A 688 -19.51 1.48 24.27
CA VAL A 688 -19.91 2.48 23.26
C VAL A 688 -19.17 2.22 21.95
N VAL A 689 -19.89 2.23 20.84
CA VAL A 689 -19.33 2.30 19.48
C VAL A 689 -19.55 3.73 18.97
N LEU A 690 -18.48 4.43 18.62
CA LEU A 690 -18.47 5.88 18.45
C LEU A 690 -17.85 6.31 17.13
N ASP A 691 -18.59 7.00 16.27
CA ASP A 691 -17.99 7.74 15.15
C ASP A 691 -17.27 9.00 15.65
N LEU A 692 -16.19 9.38 14.97
CA LEU A 692 -15.48 10.63 15.20
C LEU A 692 -16.19 11.84 14.58
N ASN A 693 -16.78 11.68 13.40
CA ASN A 693 -17.36 12.77 12.63
C ASN A 693 -18.83 13.03 12.99
N LEU A 694 -19.07 13.45 14.23
CA LEU A 694 -20.43 13.70 14.73
C LEU A 694 -20.79 15.20 14.71
N PRO A 695 -22.05 15.55 14.42
CA PRO A 695 -22.52 16.92 14.52
C PRO A 695 -22.66 17.35 15.99
N ARG A 696 -22.64 18.67 16.24
CA ARG A 696 -22.73 19.34 17.56
C ARG A 696 -21.54 19.09 18.51
N LEU A 697 -21.22 17.83 18.80
CA LEU A 697 -20.07 17.42 19.59
C LEU A 697 -19.42 16.23 18.87
N ASP A 698 -18.17 16.38 18.48
CA ASP A 698 -17.41 15.35 17.77
C ASP A 698 -17.02 14.18 18.69
N GLY A 699 -16.59 13.06 18.12
CA GLY A 699 -16.23 11.87 18.90
C GLY A 699 -15.05 12.09 19.85
N TYR A 700 -14.13 13.00 19.52
CA TYR A 700 -13.05 13.41 20.42
C TYR A 700 -13.57 14.15 21.66
N GLY A 701 -14.54 15.06 21.48
CA GLY A 701 -15.23 15.74 22.55
C GLY A 701 -16.00 14.77 23.46
N VAL A 702 -16.69 13.79 22.88
CA VAL A 702 -17.37 12.73 23.65
C VAL A 702 -16.37 11.93 24.49
N LEU A 703 -15.25 11.48 23.91
CA LEU A 703 -14.21 10.73 24.63
C LEU A 703 -13.64 11.53 25.81
N SER A 704 -13.29 12.80 25.57
CA SER A 704 -12.76 13.70 26.61
C SER A 704 -13.74 13.84 27.78
N HIS A 705 -15.03 14.04 27.49
CA HIS A 705 -16.08 14.10 28.49
C HIS A 705 -16.24 12.80 29.29
N LEU A 706 -16.16 11.64 28.64
CA LEU A 706 -16.26 10.35 29.31
C LEU A 706 -15.08 10.08 30.24
N ARG A 707 -13.87 10.49 29.87
CA ARG A 707 -12.65 10.30 30.66
C ARG A 707 -12.52 11.30 31.81
N ALA A 708 -13.08 12.50 31.69
CA ALA A 708 -13.11 13.49 32.76
C ALA A 708 -14.01 13.11 33.95
N ARG A 709 -14.93 12.15 33.79
CA ARG A 709 -15.93 11.78 34.81
C ARG A 709 -15.60 10.44 35.48
N PRO A 710 -15.50 10.37 36.82
CA PRO A 710 -15.17 9.12 37.52
C PRO A 710 -16.10 7.94 37.23
N ALA A 711 -17.38 8.21 36.96
CA ALA A 711 -18.39 7.20 36.68
C ALA A 711 -18.23 6.53 35.30
N THR A 712 -17.68 7.23 34.31
CA THR A 712 -17.59 6.78 32.90
C THR A 712 -16.16 6.60 32.41
N GLN A 713 -15.15 6.98 33.21
CA GLN A 713 -13.74 6.92 32.80
C GLN A 713 -13.27 5.51 32.40
N LYS A 714 -13.91 4.45 32.94
CA LYS A 714 -13.61 3.04 32.62
C LYS A 714 -14.55 2.42 31.58
N LEU A 715 -15.47 3.20 31.01
CA LEU A 715 -16.41 2.72 30.01
C LEU A 715 -15.63 2.39 28.71
N PRO A 716 -15.69 1.15 28.20
CA PRO A 716 -15.03 0.78 26.96
C PRO A 716 -15.64 1.50 25.77
N VAL A 717 -14.79 2.09 24.92
CA VAL A 717 -15.22 2.79 23.70
C VAL A 717 -14.45 2.23 22.51
N ILE A 718 -15.17 1.79 21.48
CA ILE A 718 -14.60 1.46 20.16
C ILE A 718 -14.88 2.63 19.24
N VAL A 719 -13.83 3.21 18.67
CA VAL A 719 -13.96 4.33 17.73
C VAL A 719 -14.03 3.82 16.30
N LEU A 720 -14.94 4.36 15.50
CA LEU A 720 -15.00 4.17 14.06
C LEU A 720 -14.41 5.40 13.38
N THR A 721 -13.42 5.21 12.52
CA THR A 721 -12.72 6.31 11.83
C THR A 721 -12.69 6.08 10.31
N ALA A 722 -12.67 7.14 9.51
CA ALA A 722 -12.54 7.01 8.05
C ALA A 722 -11.08 6.72 7.64
N LYS A 723 -10.89 5.99 6.52
CA LYS A 723 -9.57 5.71 5.97
C LYS A 723 -8.91 7.00 5.43
N GLY A 724 -7.76 7.39 5.99
CA GLY A 724 -6.95 8.49 5.45
C GLY A 724 -6.33 9.45 6.47
N ASP A 725 -6.49 9.20 7.78
CA ASP A 725 -5.95 10.06 8.82
C ASP A 725 -5.03 9.26 9.76
N GLU A 726 -3.77 9.07 9.37
CA GLU A 726 -2.78 8.34 10.18
C GLU A 726 -2.49 9.04 11.52
N ASP A 727 -2.67 10.36 11.60
CA ASP A 727 -2.58 11.13 12.85
C ASP A 727 -3.76 10.83 13.80
N SER A 728 -4.88 10.28 13.31
CA SER A 728 -6.04 9.93 14.12
C SER A 728 -5.88 8.64 14.92
N GLU A 729 -5.06 7.67 14.50
CA GLU A 729 -4.95 6.38 15.19
C GLU A 729 -4.30 6.52 16.58
N VAL A 730 -3.21 7.28 16.68
CA VAL A 730 -2.53 7.55 17.96
C VAL A 730 -3.40 8.43 18.85
N ARG A 731 -3.99 9.49 18.29
CA ARG A 731 -4.82 10.46 19.02
C ARG A 731 -6.05 9.79 19.64
N VAL A 732 -6.70 8.86 18.95
CA VAL A 732 -7.86 8.14 19.50
C VAL A 732 -7.52 7.36 20.78
N PHE A 733 -6.34 6.76 20.86
CA PHE A 733 -5.88 6.11 22.10
C PHE A 733 -5.43 7.10 23.18
N GLU A 734 -4.81 8.22 22.82
CA GLU A 734 -4.45 9.29 23.77
C GLU A 734 -5.70 9.88 24.46
N TYR A 735 -6.81 9.99 23.74
CA TYR A 735 -8.11 10.42 24.28
C TYR A 735 -8.86 9.29 25.01
N GLY A 736 -8.23 8.12 25.15
CA GLY A 736 -8.65 7.03 26.01
C GLY A 736 -9.62 6.03 25.38
N ALA A 737 -9.70 5.92 24.05
CA ALA A 737 -10.44 4.83 23.42
C ALA A 737 -9.85 3.45 23.79
N SER A 738 -10.70 2.43 23.82
CA SER A 738 -10.28 1.06 24.16
C SER A 738 -9.85 0.26 22.93
N ASP A 739 -10.39 0.61 21.76
CA ASP A 739 -10.04 0.04 20.47
C ASP A 739 -10.53 0.98 19.35
N TYR A 740 -10.13 0.72 18.11
CA TYR A 740 -10.65 1.44 16.95
C TYR A 740 -10.84 0.53 15.73
N LEU A 741 -11.60 1.00 14.75
CA LEU A 741 -11.87 0.30 13.50
C LEU A 741 -12.04 1.29 12.34
N THR A 742 -11.34 1.05 11.23
CA THR A 742 -11.38 1.93 10.05
C THR A 742 -12.56 1.58 9.12
N LYS A 743 -13.35 2.58 8.73
CA LYS A 743 -14.41 2.50 7.72
C LYS A 743 -13.78 2.49 6.30
N PRO A 744 -14.20 1.60 5.38
CA PRO A 744 -15.20 0.54 5.57
C PRO A 744 -14.61 -0.68 6.30
N PHE A 745 -15.39 -1.26 7.21
CA PHE A 745 -14.99 -2.45 7.98
C PHE A 745 -15.93 -3.63 7.75
N ARG A 746 -15.43 -4.84 8.02
CA ARG A 746 -16.26 -6.06 8.02
C ARG A 746 -17.06 -6.16 9.32
N ALA A 747 -18.35 -6.44 9.21
CA ALA A 747 -19.27 -6.78 10.29
C ALA A 747 -18.65 -7.63 11.43
N ARG A 748 -18.12 -8.81 11.05
CA ARG A 748 -17.51 -9.75 12.00
C ARG A 748 -16.30 -9.18 12.74
N ALA A 749 -15.58 -8.22 12.15
CA ALA A 749 -14.44 -7.58 12.82
C ALA A 749 -14.91 -6.67 13.96
N LEU A 750 -16.01 -5.93 13.77
CA LEU A 750 -16.61 -5.11 14.83
C LEU A 750 -17.15 -6.00 15.96
N SER A 751 -17.93 -7.04 15.63
CA SER A 751 -18.48 -7.97 16.64
C SER A 751 -17.37 -8.65 17.45
N ALA A 752 -16.31 -9.12 16.81
CA ALA A 752 -15.18 -9.75 17.50
C ALA A 752 -14.48 -8.81 18.49
N ARG A 753 -14.30 -7.53 18.14
CA ARG A 753 -13.72 -6.52 19.04
C ARG A 753 -14.63 -6.20 20.22
N ILE A 754 -15.94 -6.08 19.98
CA ILE A 754 -16.95 -5.88 21.04
C ILE A 754 -16.93 -7.05 22.03
N HIS A 755 -16.95 -8.29 21.54
CA HIS A 755 -16.86 -9.48 22.40
C HIS A 755 -15.56 -9.50 23.21
N SER A 756 -14.41 -9.24 22.56
CA SER A 756 -13.10 -9.21 23.22
C SER A 756 -13.05 -8.18 24.37
N LEU A 757 -13.56 -6.97 24.17
CA LEU A 757 -13.57 -5.93 25.19
C LEU A 757 -14.53 -6.23 26.34
N LEU A 758 -15.73 -6.71 26.03
CA LEU A 758 -16.72 -7.07 27.04
C LEU A 758 -16.29 -8.28 27.87
N ASP A 759 -15.60 -9.26 27.27
CA ASP A 759 -15.06 -10.43 27.98
C ASP A 759 -13.84 -10.06 28.84
N ARG A 760 -12.99 -9.12 28.39
CA ARG A 760 -11.91 -8.56 29.23
C ARG A 760 -12.48 -7.82 30.44
N LYS A 761 -13.52 -7.00 30.26
CA LYS A 761 -14.23 -6.31 31.36
C LYS A 761 -14.82 -7.30 32.37
N ALA A 762 -15.42 -8.39 31.90
CA ALA A 762 -15.97 -9.44 32.76
C ALA A 762 -14.90 -10.19 33.58
N LYS A 763 -13.67 -10.33 33.06
CA LYS A 763 -12.53 -10.95 33.78
C LYS A 763 -11.82 -10.01 34.76
N LEU A 764 -12.04 -8.70 34.65
CA LEU A 764 -11.40 -7.65 35.45
C LEU A 764 -12.36 -7.05 36.52
N ALA A 765 -13.62 -7.48 36.55
CA ALA A 765 -14.54 -7.17 37.64
C ALA A 765 -14.16 -8.04 38.87
N PRO A 766 -14.02 -7.45 40.07
CA PRO A 766 -13.64 -8.18 41.28
C PRO A 766 -14.67 -9.24 41.69
#